data_AF-A0A8H7D2U5-F1
#
_entry.id   AF-A0A8H7D2U5-F1
#
_cell.length_a   1.000
_cell.length_b   1.000
_cell.length_c   1.000
_cell.angle_alpha   90.00
_cell.angle_beta   90.00
_cell.angle_gamma   90.00
#
_symmetry.space_group_name_H-M   'P 1'
#
loop_
_entity.id
_entity.type
_entity.pdbx_description
1 polymer ?
#
loop_
_entity_poly.entity_id
_entity_poly.type
_entity_poly.pdbx_seq_one_letter_code
_entity_poly.pdbx_strand_id
1 'polypeptide(L)'
;MAPITHALFESASGYAVFETKLSDDIGSRTQAVQQSITDLAKFGKIVTLVSFLPFKSAAQALENINDVSEGILNDYLKSLLEQIVSKTSKKSPVLLAVFDSNLAKSIKDALNINCDVSEESQEIIRGIRLHATKMLKGLQSDDLTKAQLGLGHSYSRSKLKFNVNRIDNMIIQAIALLDQLDKDVNLFSMRIREWYGYHFPELVRLVPDNHQYARVAQFIGDKDTLDEEKLPDLAAILDNDSTVAQNILDAARGSMGSSLSEIDMLNISAFATRVVSISDYRKSLVSYLSEKMNAIAPSLTALLGERISARLISHAGSLTNLSKYPASTVQILGAEKALFRALKTKGNTPKYGLIYNSTFIGRAGPKHKGRISRFLANKCSIASRIDCYSDNPTPKFGEALRAQVEERLNFFETGSPPSKNADAIRKVLQDLALDDGDDDDDADMPLTTLDPSPKKEKKKKRKSDAMDVDEAEDDEPSPKKVKLSKEEKKALKKAKKEAAKDAEGEDVRRLFFKLDHLRPSNRHRSQNAQYQEPIQHGNPEPDPVVNTPPSTPPPGPSTSERACMALQNDDLAEDAVVITTLSTLPFCCHEDLLTMTRPALVAVAESLNARLPGALRISLSRTHTDTAIRNEIEFVVGLRTEMPMPPAPRAPRTDVRHVPEVDADEEMNRTPPTSPSSRRGRRKFQIYGTPGTPMLERLLEEDEEGGNDP
;
A
#
# COMPACT_ATOMS: atom_id res chain seq x y z
N MET A 1 -23.04 37.98 35.19
CA MET A 1 -23.33 36.86 36.13
C MET A 1 -22.58 37.07 37.45
N ALA A 2 -22.45 36.06 38.33
CA ALA A 2 -21.25 35.96 39.16
C ALA A 2 -20.03 35.71 38.24
N PRO A 3 -18.84 36.27 38.51
CA PRO A 3 -17.69 36.09 37.63
C PRO A 3 -17.18 34.65 37.64
N ILE A 4 -16.64 34.19 36.51
CA ILE A 4 -15.91 32.91 36.42
C ILE A 4 -14.69 32.99 37.35
N THR A 5 -14.54 32.00 38.24
CA THR A 5 -13.45 31.99 39.24
C THR A 5 -12.34 31.03 38.90
N HIS A 6 -12.70 29.90 38.29
CA HIS A 6 -11.79 28.82 37.92
C HIS A 6 -12.17 28.27 36.55
N ALA A 7 -11.21 27.71 35.82
CA ALA A 7 -11.42 27.00 34.56
C ALA A 7 -10.75 25.63 34.59
N LEU A 8 -11.51 24.59 34.26
CA LEU A 8 -11.01 23.24 34.06
C LEU A 8 -10.46 23.10 32.62
N PHE A 9 -9.24 22.61 32.50
CA PHE A 9 -8.61 22.27 31.22
C PHE A 9 -8.15 20.82 31.22
N GLU A 10 -8.69 20.07 30.28
CA GLU A 10 -8.44 18.64 30.12
C GLU A 10 -7.41 18.43 29.00
N SER A 11 -6.39 17.61 29.26
CA SER A 11 -5.27 17.38 28.34
C SER A 11 -4.86 15.91 28.36
N ALA A 12 -4.26 15.43 27.27
CA ALA A 12 -3.72 14.07 27.18
C ALA A 12 -2.63 13.76 28.23
N SER A 13 -2.01 14.80 28.80
CA SER A 13 -1.03 14.67 29.88
C SER A 13 -1.64 14.64 31.29
N GLY A 14 -2.91 15.03 31.47
CA GLY A 14 -3.57 15.19 32.77
C GLY A 14 -4.53 16.38 32.83
N TYR A 15 -5.10 16.60 34.01
CA TYR A 15 -6.02 17.72 34.27
C TYR A 15 -5.27 18.94 34.82
N ALA A 16 -5.63 20.13 34.33
CA ALA A 16 -5.17 21.40 34.87
C ALA A 16 -6.36 22.25 35.30
N VAL A 17 -6.22 22.96 36.42
CA VAL A 17 -7.19 23.98 36.84
C VAL A 17 -6.49 25.32 37.00
N PHE A 18 -7.09 26.33 36.37
CA PHE A 18 -6.61 27.70 36.36
C PHE A 18 -7.59 28.58 37.15
N GLU A 19 -7.07 29.64 37.76
CA GLU A 19 -7.81 30.74 38.37
C GLU A 19 -7.94 31.87 37.35
N THR A 20 -9.15 32.41 37.20
CA THR A 20 -9.50 33.49 36.27
C THR A 20 -9.69 34.77 37.06
N LYS A 21 -8.82 35.76 36.84
CA LYS A 21 -8.68 36.93 37.72
C LYS A 21 -9.58 38.12 37.39
N LEU A 22 -10.02 38.23 36.13
CA LEU A 22 -11.13 39.08 35.66
C LEU A 22 -11.34 38.82 34.14
N SER A 23 -12.58 38.60 33.71
CA SER A 23 -13.01 38.68 32.30
C SER A 23 -13.90 39.92 32.10
N ASP A 24 -13.92 40.48 30.89
CA ASP A 24 -14.80 41.58 30.49
C ASP A 24 -15.93 41.04 29.59
N ASP A 25 -17.05 40.70 30.24
CA ASP A 25 -18.31 40.20 29.67
C ASP A 25 -18.75 41.04 28.45
N ILE A 26 -18.89 42.36 28.67
CA ILE A 26 -19.39 43.33 27.68
C ILE A 26 -18.40 43.52 26.52
N GLY A 27 -17.10 43.39 26.79
CA GLY A 27 -16.01 43.57 25.82
C GLY A 27 -15.63 42.33 25.00
N SER A 28 -16.08 41.13 25.38
CA SER A 28 -15.70 39.81 24.82
C SER A 28 -15.52 39.77 23.30
N ARG A 29 -16.55 40.19 22.55
CA ARG A 29 -16.59 40.15 21.08
C ARG A 29 -15.79 41.26 20.38
N THR A 30 -15.08 42.13 21.11
CA THR A 30 -14.25 43.18 20.52
C THR A 30 -12.91 42.62 20.02
N GLN A 31 -12.41 43.17 18.90
CA GLN A 31 -11.13 42.73 18.30
C GLN A 31 -9.94 42.89 19.27
N ALA A 32 -9.97 43.89 20.15
CA ALA A 32 -8.94 44.13 21.15
C ALA A 32 -8.90 43.01 22.23
N VAL A 33 -10.05 42.55 22.71
CA VAL A 33 -10.13 41.44 23.67
C VAL A 33 -9.68 40.13 23.01
N GLN A 34 -10.14 39.83 21.79
CA GLN A 34 -9.69 38.66 21.03
C GLN A 34 -8.17 38.65 20.80
N GLN A 35 -7.58 39.79 20.44
CA GLN A 35 -6.12 39.95 20.34
C GLN A 35 -5.41 39.76 21.68
N SER A 36 -6.03 40.13 22.80
CA SER A 36 -5.47 39.91 24.15
C SER A 36 -5.42 38.44 24.56
N ILE A 37 -6.32 37.61 24.03
CA ILE A 37 -6.31 36.15 24.23
C ILE A 37 -5.21 35.49 23.39
N THR A 38 -4.95 35.98 22.17
CA THR A 38 -3.85 35.47 21.34
C THR A 38 -2.46 35.85 21.86
N ASP A 39 -2.34 36.93 22.65
CA ASP A 39 -1.07 37.38 23.24
C ASP A 39 -0.84 36.77 24.63
N LEU A 40 0.14 35.88 24.73
CA LEU A 40 0.55 35.22 25.99
C LEU A 40 0.82 36.21 27.14
N ALA A 41 1.41 37.38 26.86
CA ALA A 41 1.78 38.36 27.88
C ALA A 41 0.58 39.16 28.42
N LYS A 42 -0.55 39.14 27.70
CA LYS A 42 -1.85 39.65 28.16
C LYS A 42 -2.66 38.52 28.79
N PHE A 43 -2.80 37.39 28.10
CA PHE A 43 -3.57 36.24 28.58
C PHE A 43 -3.07 35.67 29.92
N GLY A 44 -1.74 35.62 30.13
CA GLY A 44 -1.14 35.20 31.41
C GLY A 44 -1.39 36.14 32.60
N LYS A 45 -2.06 37.29 32.39
CA LYS A 45 -2.58 38.17 33.46
C LYS A 45 -4.05 37.88 33.78
N ILE A 46 -4.80 37.40 32.79
CA ILE A 46 -6.21 36.99 32.91
C ILE A 46 -6.30 35.65 33.63
N VAL A 47 -5.41 34.71 33.29
CA VAL A 47 -5.49 33.30 33.70
C VAL A 47 -4.18 32.83 34.34
N THR A 48 -4.24 32.27 35.55
CA THR A 48 -3.08 31.73 36.28
C THR A 48 -3.29 30.29 36.73
N LEU A 49 -2.31 29.41 36.50
CA LEU A 49 -2.37 28.00 36.89
C LEU A 49 -2.40 27.83 38.43
N VAL A 50 -3.40 27.13 38.95
CA VAL A 50 -3.53 26.80 40.38
C VAL A 50 -2.98 25.41 40.67
N SER A 51 -3.35 24.43 39.83
CA SER A 51 -2.94 23.05 39.99
C SER A 51 -2.87 22.33 38.65
N PHE A 52 -1.88 21.46 38.48
CA PHE A 52 -1.78 20.51 37.39
C PHE A 52 -1.58 19.12 37.98
N LEU A 53 -2.40 18.17 37.57
CA LEU A 53 -2.39 16.78 38.01
C LEU A 53 -2.17 15.87 36.80
N PRO A 54 -0.92 15.45 36.53
CA PRO A 54 -0.63 14.56 35.43
C PRO A 54 -1.26 13.18 35.64
N PHE A 55 -1.56 12.47 34.56
CA PHE A 55 -1.94 11.05 34.64
C PHE A 55 -0.72 10.18 34.98
N LYS A 56 -0.92 9.15 35.81
CA LYS A 56 0.17 8.27 36.30
C LYS A 56 0.53 7.17 35.30
N SER A 57 -0.38 6.84 34.39
CA SER A 57 -0.25 5.75 33.42
C SER A 57 -1.09 6.04 32.18
N ALA A 58 -0.67 5.53 31.02
CA ALA A 58 -1.46 5.58 29.79
C ALA A 58 -2.80 4.84 29.91
N ALA A 59 -2.90 3.81 30.77
CA ALA A 59 -4.17 3.14 31.05
C ALA A 59 -5.15 4.06 31.79
N GLN A 60 -4.67 4.82 32.79
CA GLN A 60 -5.47 5.82 33.49
C GLN A 60 -5.92 6.95 32.56
N ALA A 61 -5.01 7.41 31.67
CA ALA A 61 -5.36 8.41 30.66
C ALA A 61 -6.43 7.91 29.68
N LEU A 62 -6.37 6.62 29.29
CA LEU A 62 -7.36 5.97 28.42
C LEU A 62 -8.73 5.82 29.10
N GLU A 63 -8.76 5.44 30.37
CA GLU A 63 -9.96 5.41 31.20
C GLU A 63 -10.59 6.82 31.29
N ASN A 64 -9.80 7.82 31.68
CA ASN A 64 -10.27 9.19 31.88
C ASN A 64 -10.76 9.85 30.58
N ILE A 65 -10.18 9.57 29.40
CA ILE A 65 -10.72 10.08 28.13
C ILE A 65 -12.01 9.36 27.70
N ASN A 66 -12.21 8.08 28.06
CA ASN A 66 -13.49 7.41 27.82
C ASN A 66 -14.59 8.08 28.66
N ASP A 67 -14.36 8.22 29.97
CA ASP A 67 -15.32 8.82 30.90
C ASP A 67 -15.68 10.26 30.49
N VAL A 68 -14.68 11.10 30.19
CA VAL A 68 -14.88 12.47 29.69
C VAL A 68 -15.64 12.47 28.35
N SER A 69 -15.37 11.51 27.44
CA SER A 69 -16.10 11.41 26.17
C SER A 69 -17.59 11.02 26.33
N GLU A 70 -17.94 10.42 27.47
CA GLU A 70 -19.29 9.99 27.82
C GLU A 70 -19.95 10.90 28.88
N GLY A 71 -19.24 11.96 29.31
CA GLY A 71 -19.72 12.97 30.27
C GLY A 71 -19.67 12.52 31.74
N ILE A 72 -18.98 11.43 32.05
CA ILE A 72 -18.90 10.81 33.38
C ILE A 72 -17.76 11.44 34.18
N LEU A 73 -17.97 11.68 35.48
CA LEU A 73 -16.94 12.20 36.38
C LEU A 73 -16.05 11.07 36.92
N ASN A 74 -14.83 10.93 36.37
CA ASN A 74 -13.82 10.02 36.91
C ASN A 74 -13.36 10.47 38.33
N ASP A 75 -13.13 9.50 39.23
CA ASP A 75 -12.68 9.78 40.60
C ASP A 75 -11.35 10.58 40.68
N TYR A 76 -10.49 10.48 39.67
CA TYR A 76 -9.25 11.26 39.60
C TYR A 76 -9.54 12.76 39.44
N LEU A 77 -10.47 13.12 38.54
CA LEU A 77 -10.95 14.49 38.36
C LEU A 77 -11.70 14.98 39.61
N LYS A 78 -12.54 14.13 40.21
CA LYS A 78 -13.24 14.43 41.46
C LYS A 78 -12.26 14.80 42.59
N SER A 79 -11.21 13.99 42.80
CA SER A 79 -10.20 14.24 43.83
C SER A 79 -9.43 15.55 43.63
N LEU A 80 -9.20 15.96 42.37
CA LEU A 80 -8.58 17.24 42.04
C LEU A 80 -9.49 18.42 42.40
N LEU A 81 -10.77 18.33 42.05
CA LEU A 81 -11.76 19.38 42.33
C LEU A 81 -12.02 19.52 43.83
N GLU A 82 -12.14 18.41 44.58
CA GLU A 82 -12.25 18.42 46.05
C GLU A 82 -11.03 19.08 46.70
N GLN A 83 -9.82 18.76 46.25
CA GLN A 83 -8.60 19.41 46.74
C GLN A 83 -8.61 20.93 46.51
N ILE A 84 -9.16 21.40 45.40
CA ILE A 84 -9.23 22.84 45.08
C ILE A 84 -10.31 23.54 45.91
N VAL A 85 -11.51 22.97 45.99
CA VAL A 85 -12.61 23.48 46.84
C VAL A 85 -12.19 23.57 48.31
N SER A 86 -11.43 22.58 48.82
CA SER A 86 -10.93 22.60 50.21
C SER A 86 -9.98 23.77 50.53
N LYS A 87 -9.31 24.33 49.51
CA LYS A 87 -8.39 25.47 49.64
C LYS A 87 -9.10 26.82 49.48
N THR A 88 -10.27 26.85 48.85
CA THR A 88 -11.08 28.07 48.70
C THR A 88 -11.93 28.32 49.95
N SER A 89 -11.80 29.51 50.54
CA SER A 89 -12.52 29.86 51.78
C SER A 89 -14.04 29.92 51.58
N LYS A 90 -14.80 29.53 52.61
CA LYS A 90 -16.29 29.43 52.65
C LYS A 90 -17.05 30.77 52.43
N LYS A 91 -16.41 31.82 51.92
CA LYS A 91 -16.96 33.17 51.72
C LYS A 91 -17.09 33.58 50.25
N SER A 92 -16.56 32.80 49.30
CA SER A 92 -16.64 33.06 47.86
C SER A 92 -17.18 31.83 47.13
N PRO A 93 -18.34 31.90 46.44
CA PRO A 93 -18.84 30.78 45.65
C PRO A 93 -17.91 30.51 44.46
N VAL A 94 -17.48 29.27 44.30
CA VAL A 94 -16.67 28.85 43.14
C VAL A 94 -17.60 28.65 41.94
N LEU A 95 -17.38 29.45 40.90
CA LEU A 95 -17.91 29.22 39.56
C LEU A 95 -16.80 28.62 38.69
N LEU A 96 -17.04 27.41 38.16
CA LEU A 96 -16.09 26.63 37.38
C LEU A 96 -16.47 26.59 35.90
N ALA A 97 -15.67 27.18 35.03
CA ALA A 97 -15.78 27.02 33.58
C ALA A 97 -15.42 25.59 33.17
N VAL A 98 -16.31 24.92 32.44
CA VAL A 98 -16.15 23.56 31.89
C VAL A 98 -16.49 23.60 30.40
N PHE A 99 -15.79 22.81 29.58
CA PHE A 99 -16.00 22.83 28.12
C PHE A 99 -17.25 22.07 27.68
N ASP A 100 -17.53 20.90 28.28
CA ASP A 100 -18.73 20.10 27.97
C ASP A 100 -19.87 20.31 28.98
N SER A 101 -21.09 20.34 28.43
CA SER A 101 -22.34 20.52 29.15
C SER A 101 -22.85 19.29 29.89
N ASN A 102 -22.41 18.07 29.54
CA ASN A 102 -22.78 16.85 30.27
C ASN A 102 -21.85 16.64 31.46
N LEU A 103 -20.53 16.74 31.26
CA LEU A 103 -19.55 16.75 32.34
C LEU A 103 -19.85 17.85 33.37
N ALA A 104 -20.29 19.04 32.94
CA ALA A 104 -20.73 20.12 33.83
C ALA A 104 -21.93 19.74 34.73
N LYS A 105 -22.85 18.87 34.27
CA LYS A 105 -23.94 18.33 35.12
C LYS A 105 -23.36 17.33 36.11
N SER A 106 -22.59 16.36 35.64
CA SER A 106 -21.94 15.34 36.48
C SER A 106 -21.08 15.94 37.60
N ILE A 107 -20.32 17.01 37.33
CA ILE A 107 -19.56 17.75 38.35
C ILE A 107 -20.50 18.45 39.34
N LYS A 108 -21.56 19.11 38.86
CA LYS A 108 -22.52 19.82 39.71
C LYS A 108 -23.27 18.87 40.64
N ASP A 109 -23.73 17.73 40.12
CA ASP A 109 -24.51 16.75 40.88
C ASP A 109 -23.63 16.01 41.90
N ALA A 110 -22.36 15.73 41.58
CA ALA A 110 -21.43 15.03 42.47
C ALA A 110 -20.77 15.93 43.53
N LEU A 111 -20.50 17.21 43.23
CA LEU A 111 -19.69 18.10 44.08
C LEU A 111 -20.41 19.39 44.53
N ASN A 112 -21.64 19.63 44.08
CA ASN A 112 -22.41 20.87 44.34
C ASN A 112 -21.68 22.17 43.91
N ILE A 113 -20.73 22.07 42.98
CA ILE A 113 -20.05 23.21 42.35
C ILE A 113 -20.97 23.78 41.27
N ASN A 114 -21.08 25.10 41.19
CA ASN A 114 -21.74 25.72 40.04
C ASN A 114 -20.77 25.71 38.84
N CYS A 115 -21.07 24.88 37.85
CA CYS A 115 -20.37 24.89 36.57
C CYS A 115 -21.02 25.89 35.60
N ASP A 116 -20.18 26.54 34.80
CA ASP A 116 -20.59 27.40 33.68
C ASP A 116 -20.02 26.86 32.35
N VAL A 117 -20.78 27.08 31.27
CA VAL A 117 -20.52 26.60 29.90
C VAL A 117 -20.83 27.72 28.87
N SER A 118 -20.83 28.97 29.32
CA SER A 118 -21.04 30.18 28.51
C SER A 118 -20.02 30.36 27.39
N GLU A 119 -20.27 31.33 26.49
CA GLU A 119 -19.27 31.76 25.50
C GLU A 119 -17.97 32.23 26.17
N GLU A 120 -18.04 32.98 27.28
CA GLU A 120 -16.87 33.40 28.08
C GLU A 120 -16.04 32.19 28.55
N SER A 121 -16.71 31.19 29.14
CA SER A 121 -16.07 29.95 29.61
C SER A 121 -15.34 29.23 28.46
N GLN A 122 -15.93 29.19 27.26
CA GLN A 122 -15.31 28.59 26.09
C GLN A 122 -14.14 29.43 25.53
N GLU A 123 -14.21 30.76 25.55
CA GLU A 123 -13.09 31.62 25.12
C GLU A 123 -11.88 31.52 26.05
N ILE A 124 -12.10 31.45 27.36
CA ILE A 124 -11.05 31.23 28.35
C ILE A 124 -10.37 29.86 28.12
N ILE A 125 -11.16 28.79 27.96
CA ILE A 125 -10.64 27.44 27.69
C ILE A 125 -9.92 27.38 26.33
N ARG A 126 -10.38 28.12 25.31
CA ARG A 126 -9.70 28.27 24.01
C ARG A 126 -8.35 28.98 24.14
N GLY A 127 -8.27 30.03 24.95
CA GLY A 127 -7.01 30.72 25.27
C GLY A 127 -6.02 29.81 26.01
N ILE A 128 -6.49 29.06 27.00
CA ILE A 128 -5.68 28.04 27.70
C ILE A 128 -5.17 27.00 26.70
N ARG A 129 -6.03 26.49 25.80
CA ARG A 129 -5.64 25.50 24.78
C ARG A 129 -4.57 26.03 23.82
N LEU A 130 -4.63 27.30 23.43
CA LEU A 130 -3.63 27.94 22.57
C LEU A 130 -2.26 28.06 23.25
N HIS A 131 -2.23 28.39 24.55
CA HIS A 131 -1.00 28.64 25.30
C HIS A 131 -0.56 27.47 26.20
N ALA A 132 -1.22 26.31 26.11
CA ALA A 132 -1.05 25.18 27.03
C ALA A 132 0.42 24.74 27.22
N THR A 133 1.18 24.66 26.12
CA THR A 133 2.61 24.29 26.13
C THR A 133 3.53 25.29 26.86
N LYS A 134 3.05 26.51 27.14
CA LYS A 134 3.79 27.56 27.86
C LYS A 134 3.24 27.83 29.26
N MET A 135 1.95 27.52 29.49
CA MET A 135 1.30 27.71 30.80
C MET A 135 1.46 26.49 31.73
N LEU A 136 1.56 25.28 31.18
CA LEU A 136 1.81 24.05 31.95
C LEU A 136 3.31 23.93 32.28
N LYS A 137 3.71 24.53 33.41
CA LYS A 137 5.09 24.50 33.91
C LYS A 137 5.55 23.06 34.18
N GLY A 138 6.66 22.65 33.56
CA GLY A 138 7.32 21.36 33.81
C GLY A 138 7.19 20.31 32.70
N LEU A 139 6.42 20.58 31.63
CA LEU A 139 6.38 19.76 30.41
C LEU A 139 7.22 20.39 29.30
N GLN A 140 7.88 19.59 28.46
CA GLN A 140 8.44 20.09 27.20
C GLN A 140 7.32 20.23 26.16
N SER A 141 7.50 21.12 25.19
CA SER A 141 6.52 21.36 24.11
C SER A 141 6.22 20.10 23.27
N ASP A 142 7.18 19.18 23.19
CA ASP A 142 7.11 17.92 22.43
C ASP A 142 6.73 16.69 23.30
N ASP A 143 6.40 16.89 24.58
CA ASP A 143 5.82 15.81 25.42
C ASP A 143 4.30 15.77 25.26
N LEU A 144 3.67 16.95 25.13
CA LEU A 144 2.24 17.11 24.92
C LEU A 144 1.77 16.45 23.61
N THR A 145 2.53 16.63 22.53
CA THR A 145 2.28 16.05 21.19
C THR A 145 2.37 14.52 21.22
N LYS A 146 3.39 13.96 21.88
CA LYS A 146 3.55 12.51 22.07
C LYS A 146 2.44 11.91 22.93
N ALA A 147 2.06 12.59 24.01
CA ALA A 147 0.93 12.18 24.85
C ALA A 147 -0.39 12.16 24.05
N GLN A 148 -0.66 13.19 23.25
CA GLN A 148 -1.82 13.25 22.35
C GLN A 148 -1.82 12.12 21.33
N LEU A 149 -0.67 11.82 20.69
CA LEU A 149 -0.55 10.73 19.73
C LEU A 149 -0.79 9.35 20.38
N GLY A 150 -0.15 9.09 21.52
CA GLY A 150 -0.28 7.84 22.26
C GLY A 150 -1.71 7.61 22.77
N LEU A 151 -2.34 8.65 23.34
CA LEU A 151 -3.72 8.59 23.82
C LEU A 151 -4.71 8.46 22.66
N GLY A 152 -4.55 9.22 21.59
CA GLY A 152 -5.41 9.14 20.40
C GLY A 152 -5.39 7.77 19.74
N HIS A 153 -4.22 7.15 19.61
CA HIS A 153 -4.10 5.76 19.15
C HIS A 153 -4.80 4.77 20.11
N SER A 154 -4.63 4.94 21.42
CA SER A 154 -5.19 4.03 22.43
C SER A 154 -6.72 4.12 22.50
N TYR A 155 -7.26 5.35 22.52
CA TYR A 155 -8.69 5.63 22.47
C TYR A 155 -9.34 5.06 21.20
N SER A 156 -8.73 5.31 20.03
CA SER A 156 -9.22 4.78 18.75
C SER A 156 -9.24 3.25 18.72
N ARG A 157 -8.19 2.59 19.22
CA ARG A 157 -8.13 1.11 19.31
C ARG A 157 -9.18 0.54 20.25
N SER A 158 -9.43 1.21 21.38
CA SER A 158 -10.46 0.83 22.35
C SER A 158 -11.86 0.96 21.75
N LYS A 159 -12.23 2.15 21.25
CA LYS A 159 -13.57 2.42 20.71
C LYS A 159 -13.90 1.60 19.46
N LEU A 160 -12.91 1.27 18.63
CA LEU A 160 -13.05 0.38 17.47
C LEU A 160 -12.96 -1.12 17.82
N LYS A 161 -12.78 -1.49 19.09
CA LYS A 161 -12.52 -2.87 19.55
C LYS A 161 -11.52 -3.61 18.65
N PHE A 162 -10.34 -2.99 18.42
CA PHE A 162 -9.37 -3.50 17.45
C PHE A 162 -8.95 -4.94 17.77
N ASN A 163 -9.50 -5.90 17.02
CA ASN A 163 -9.34 -7.32 17.30
C ASN A 163 -7.90 -7.77 17.02
N VAL A 164 -7.16 -8.09 18.09
CA VAL A 164 -5.75 -8.52 18.06
C VAL A 164 -5.55 -9.79 17.21
N ASN A 165 -6.59 -10.60 17.03
CA ASN A 165 -6.51 -11.79 16.17
C ASN A 165 -6.54 -11.43 14.68
N ARG A 166 -7.13 -10.29 14.27
CA ARG A 166 -7.22 -9.86 12.85
C ARG A 166 -5.92 -9.23 12.30
N ILE A 167 -4.74 -9.56 12.84
CA ILE A 167 -3.43 -9.07 12.34
C ILE A 167 -2.98 -9.91 11.13
N ASP A 168 -3.63 -9.68 10.00
CA ASP A 168 -3.33 -10.33 8.71
C ASP A 168 -1.91 -10.07 8.20
N ASN A 169 -1.27 -8.95 8.57
CA ASN A 169 0.13 -8.65 8.25
C ASN A 169 1.09 -9.79 8.65
N MET A 170 0.83 -10.52 9.74
CA MET A 170 1.68 -11.66 10.14
C MET A 170 1.65 -12.80 9.11
N ILE A 171 0.50 -13.05 8.47
CA ILE A 171 0.38 -14.00 7.34
C ILE A 171 1.16 -13.48 6.13
N ILE A 172 1.06 -12.17 5.84
CA ILE A 172 1.71 -11.54 4.67
C ILE A 172 3.24 -11.65 4.76
N GLN A 173 3.83 -11.35 5.93
CA GLN A 173 5.26 -11.51 6.14
C GLN A 173 5.68 -13.00 6.16
N ALA A 174 4.89 -13.88 6.78
CA ALA A 174 5.21 -15.30 6.85
C ALA A 174 5.23 -15.97 5.46
N ILE A 175 4.28 -15.68 4.56
CA ILE A 175 4.29 -16.25 3.21
C ILE A 175 5.36 -15.62 2.32
N ALA A 176 5.67 -14.32 2.47
CA ALA A 176 6.76 -13.68 1.75
C ALA A 176 8.12 -14.27 2.14
N LEU A 177 8.34 -14.51 3.44
CA LEU A 177 9.52 -15.19 3.96
C LEU A 177 9.57 -16.65 3.48
N LEU A 178 8.46 -17.39 3.53
CA LEU A 178 8.39 -18.78 3.07
C LEU A 178 8.72 -18.92 1.57
N ASP A 179 8.15 -18.06 0.72
CA ASP A 179 8.43 -18.03 -0.73
C ASP A 179 9.86 -17.53 -1.05
N GLN A 180 10.56 -16.93 -0.08
CA GLN A 180 11.99 -16.60 -0.20
C GLN A 180 12.87 -17.77 0.27
N LEU A 181 12.57 -18.38 1.43
CA LEU A 181 13.24 -19.57 1.93
C LEU A 181 13.12 -20.77 0.97
N ASP A 182 12.01 -20.92 0.24
CA ASP A 182 11.87 -21.93 -0.83
C ASP A 182 12.95 -21.78 -1.92
N LYS A 183 13.40 -20.55 -2.23
CA LYS A 183 14.48 -20.29 -3.20
C LYS A 183 15.85 -20.48 -2.56
N ASP A 184 16.05 -19.93 -1.37
CA ASP A 184 17.35 -19.89 -0.70
C ASP A 184 17.80 -21.29 -0.27
N VAL A 185 16.88 -22.13 0.23
CA VAL A 185 17.16 -23.55 0.51
C VAL A 185 17.59 -24.27 -0.77
N ASN A 186 16.94 -24.03 -1.91
CA ASN A 186 17.34 -24.65 -3.18
C ASN A 186 18.71 -24.15 -3.66
N LEU A 187 18.96 -22.83 -3.62
CA LEU A 187 20.23 -22.23 -4.04
C LEU A 187 21.41 -22.72 -3.17
N PHE A 188 21.24 -22.75 -1.85
CA PHE A 188 22.27 -23.24 -0.95
C PHE A 188 22.46 -24.76 -1.06
N SER A 189 21.40 -25.55 -1.28
CA SER A 189 21.52 -27.00 -1.50
C SER A 189 22.30 -27.33 -2.77
N MET A 190 22.05 -26.59 -3.86
CA MET A 190 22.87 -26.70 -5.08
C MET A 190 24.34 -26.33 -4.81
N ARG A 191 24.60 -25.30 -4.00
CA ARG A 191 25.97 -24.92 -3.63
C ARG A 191 26.68 -25.97 -2.77
N ILE A 192 26.00 -26.65 -1.85
CA ILE A 192 26.58 -27.78 -1.09
C ILE A 192 26.87 -28.95 -2.04
N ARG A 193 25.97 -29.23 -3.00
CA ARG A 193 26.18 -30.29 -4.00
C ARG A 193 27.41 -30.05 -4.86
N GLU A 194 27.63 -28.82 -5.31
CA GLU A 194 28.86 -28.44 -6.02
C GLU A 194 30.08 -28.56 -5.11
N TRP A 195 30.06 -27.96 -3.92
CA TRP A 195 31.23 -27.83 -3.05
C TRP A 195 31.67 -29.18 -2.44
N TYR A 196 30.74 -29.98 -1.92
CA TYR A 196 31.03 -31.34 -1.43
C TYR A 196 31.21 -32.35 -2.58
N GLY A 197 30.67 -32.06 -3.77
CA GLY A 197 30.83 -32.90 -4.96
C GLY A 197 32.27 -33.00 -5.47
N TYR A 198 33.17 -32.08 -5.10
CA TYR A 198 34.61 -32.23 -5.34
C TYR A 198 35.24 -33.35 -4.49
N HIS A 199 34.66 -33.65 -3.32
CA HIS A 199 35.14 -34.64 -2.37
C HIS A 199 34.48 -36.01 -2.58
N PHE A 200 33.16 -36.02 -2.80
CA PHE A 200 32.38 -37.24 -3.00
C PHE A 200 31.35 -37.05 -4.14
N PRO A 201 31.78 -37.05 -5.41
CA PRO A 201 30.91 -36.75 -6.56
C PRO A 201 29.79 -37.77 -6.76
N GLU A 202 29.99 -39.02 -6.34
CA GLU A 202 29.01 -40.10 -6.52
C GLU A 202 27.73 -39.86 -5.70
N LEU A 203 27.82 -39.17 -4.55
CA LEU A 203 26.69 -38.91 -3.65
C LEU A 203 25.56 -38.11 -4.32
N VAL A 204 25.89 -37.19 -5.22
CA VAL A 204 24.92 -36.35 -5.95
C VAL A 204 23.99 -37.19 -6.83
N ARG A 205 24.47 -38.36 -7.30
CA ARG A 205 23.67 -39.32 -8.07
C ARG A 205 22.85 -40.27 -7.18
N LEU A 206 23.28 -40.50 -5.94
CA LEU A 206 22.65 -41.44 -5.00
C LEU A 206 21.53 -40.80 -4.17
N VAL A 207 21.69 -39.54 -3.75
CA VAL A 207 20.71 -38.84 -2.89
C VAL A 207 20.07 -37.68 -3.67
N PRO A 208 18.92 -37.90 -4.35
CA PRO A 208 18.29 -36.92 -5.23
C PRO A 208 17.56 -35.78 -4.49
N ASP A 209 17.15 -35.96 -3.22
CA ASP A 209 16.62 -34.85 -2.42
C ASP A 209 17.72 -33.92 -1.89
N ASN A 210 17.41 -32.62 -1.91
CA ASN A 210 18.30 -31.55 -1.48
C ASN A 210 18.52 -31.52 0.04
N HIS A 211 17.49 -31.82 0.83
CA HIS A 211 17.52 -31.73 2.30
C HIS A 211 18.15 -32.97 2.94
N GLN A 212 17.85 -34.16 2.42
CA GLN A 212 18.56 -35.40 2.75
C GLN A 212 20.05 -35.27 2.39
N TYR A 213 20.40 -34.76 1.19
CA TYR A 213 21.80 -34.57 0.79
C TYR A 213 22.58 -33.69 1.79
N ALA A 214 21.98 -32.58 2.24
CA ALA A 214 22.61 -31.70 3.23
C ALA A 214 22.81 -32.38 4.60
N ARG A 215 21.86 -33.22 5.05
CA ARG A 215 22.00 -34.02 6.29
C ARG A 215 23.03 -35.14 6.16
N VAL A 216 23.07 -35.82 5.01
CA VAL A 216 24.07 -36.88 4.75
C VAL A 216 25.48 -36.31 4.68
N ALA A 217 25.69 -35.19 3.98
CA ALA A 217 27.00 -34.51 3.95
C ALA A 217 27.45 -34.03 5.35
N GLN A 218 26.49 -33.59 6.20
CA GLN A 218 26.76 -33.22 7.59
C GLN A 218 27.15 -34.43 8.46
N PHE A 219 26.57 -35.61 8.22
CA PHE A 219 26.79 -36.83 9.01
C PHE A 219 28.03 -37.63 8.58
N ILE A 220 28.30 -37.73 7.27
CA ILE A 220 29.51 -38.39 6.75
C ILE A 220 30.75 -37.58 7.11
N GLY A 221 30.74 -36.26 6.85
CA GLY A 221 31.95 -35.44 6.94
C GLY A 221 32.96 -35.90 5.89
N ASP A 222 34.10 -36.41 6.33
CA ASP A 222 35.13 -36.96 5.46
C ASP A 222 34.83 -38.43 5.10
N LYS A 223 34.84 -38.74 3.80
CA LYS A 223 34.48 -40.05 3.23
C LYS A 223 35.31 -41.20 3.80
N ASP A 224 36.56 -40.93 4.16
CA ASP A 224 37.50 -41.94 4.67
C ASP A 224 37.16 -42.37 6.11
N THR A 225 36.19 -41.70 6.77
CA THR A 225 35.68 -42.05 8.10
C THR A 225 34.37 -42.84 8.08
N LEU A 226 33.93 -43.34 6.91
CA LEU A 226 32.63 -44.00 6.75
C LEU A 226 32.69 -45.51 7.01
N ASP A 227 32.55 -45.89 8.29
CA ASP A 227 32.52 -47.28 8.74
C ASP A 227 31.12 -47.94 8.65
N GLU A 228 31.08 -49.27 8.64
CA GLU A 228 29.85 -50.07 8.66
C GLU A 228 29.02 -49.84 9.95
N GLU A 229 29.64 -49.40 11.04
CA GLU A 229 28.95 -48.99 12.28
C GLU A 229 28.05 -47.76 12.09
N LYS A 230 28.30 -46.92 11.07
CA LYS A 230 27.51 -45.72 10.76
C LYS A 230 26.33 -45.98 9.80
N LEU A 231 26.22 -47.19 9.23
CA LEU A 231 25.10 -47.58 8.36
C LEU A 231 23.69 -47.40 8.98
N PRO A 232 23.40 -47.78 10.24
CA PRO A 232 22.05 -47.65 10.80
C PRO A 232 21.60 -46.18 10.91
N ASP A 233 22.49 -45.28 11.32
CA ASP A 233 22.19 -43.84 11.40
C ASP A 233 22.06 -43.20 10.01
N LEU A 234 22.91 -43.61 9.05
CA LEU A 234 22.79 -43.19 7.66
C LEU A 234 21.45 -43.63 7.04
N ALA A 235 21.01 -44.87 7.32
CA ALA A 235 19.71 -45.37 6.91
C ALA A 235 18.55 -44.60 7.57
N ALA A 236 18.66 -44.24 8.85
CA ALA A 236 17.66 -43.42 9.54
C ALA A 236 17.52 -42.00 8.97
N ILE A 237 18.59 -41.43 8.40
CA ILE A 237 18.56 -40.15 7.66
C ILE A 237 17.91 -40.31 6.27
N LEU A 238 18.00 -41.50 5.68
CA LEU A 238 17.50 -41.86 4.34
C LEU A 238 16.12 -42.57 4.41
N ASP A 239 15.25 -42.17 5.34
CA ASP A 239 13.91 -42.71 5.55
C ASP A 239 13.83 -44.25 5.71
N ASN A 240 14.92 -44.85 6.22
CA ASN A 240 15.18 -46.29 6.41
C ASN A 240 15.55 -47.08 5.12
N ASP A 241 15.96 -46.42 4.03
CA ASP A 241 16.50 -47.11 2.85
C ASP A 241 17.93 -47.63 3.09
N SER A 242 17.99 -48.82 3.69
CA SER A 242 19.24 -49.58 3.88
C SER A 242 19.96 -49.91 2.58
N THR A 243 19.28 -49.88 1.42
CA THR A 243 19.93 -50.17 0.12
C THR A 243 20.68 -48.95 -0.39
N VAL A 244 20.11 -47.74 -0.26
CA VAL A 244 20.81 -46.50 -0.59
C VAL A 244 21.96 -46.26 0.40
N ALA A 245 21.78 -46.56 1.69
CA ALA A 245 22.86 -46.49 2.68
C ALA A 245 24.05 -47.40 2.31
N GLN A 246 23.81 -48.65 1.93
CA GLN A 246 24.87 -49.56 1.48
C GLN A 246 25.53 -49.09 0.17
N ASN A 247 24.74 -48.63 -0.80
CA ASN A 247 25.26 -48.06 -2.05
C ASN A 247 26.16 -46.82 -1.81
N ILE A 248 25.91 -46.05 -0.75
CA ILE A 248 26.76 -44.91 -0.35
C ILE A 248 28.08 -45.39 0.25
N LEU A 249 28.08 -46.42 1.11
CA LEU A 249 29.29 -47.03 1.65
C LEU A 249 30.19 -47.59 0.52
N ASP A 250 29.58 -48.37 -0.39
CA ASP A 250 30.30 -48.99 -1.51
C ASP A 250 30.79 -47.94 -2.53
N ALA A 251 30.03 -46.85 -2.72
CA ALA A 251 30.47 -45.71 -3.53
C ALA A 251 31.58 -44.89 -2.86
N ALA A 252 31.60 -44.75 -1.53
CA ALA A 252 32.69 -44.08 -0.81
C ALA A 252 34.00 -44.89 -0.94
N ARG A 253 33.92 -46.22 -0.71
CA ARG A 253 35.03 -47.17 -0.92
C ARG A 253 35.57 -47.16 -2.35
N GLY A 254 34.74 -46.83 -3.35
CA GLY A 254 35.11 -46.69 -4.75
C GLY A 254 35.29 -45.25 -5.26
N SER A 255 35.24 -44.23 -4.39
CA SER A 255 35.07 -42.82 -4.83
C SER A 255 36.34 -42.23 -5.42
N MET A 256 36.18 -41.58 -6.58
CA MET A 256 37.27 -40.88 -7.30
C MET A 256 37.42 -39.41 -6.89
N GLY A 257 36.65 -38.93 -5.91
CA GLY A 257 36.74 -37.53 -5.42
C GLY A 257 37.97 -37.25 -4.55
N SER A 258 38.38 -35.97 -4.49
CA SER A 258 39.60 -35.55 -3.81
C SER A 258 39.47 -35.59 -2.28
N SER A 259 40.53 -35.96 -1.57
CA SER A 259 40.71 -35.57 -0.17
C SER A 259 40.67 -34.04 -0.06
N LEU A 260 39.98 -33.52 0.97
CA LEU A 260 39.96 -32.08 1.30
C LEU A 260 40.86 -31.78 2.50
N SER A 261 41.11 -30.50 2.79
CA SER A 261 41.71 -30.14 4.08
C SER A 261 40.66 -30.18 5.20
N GLU A 262 41.09 -30.43 6.43
CA GLU A 262 40.24 -30.36 7.62
C GLU A 262 39.52 -29.01 7.74
N ILE A 263 40.20 -27.92 7.35
CA ILE A 263 39.68 -26.54 7.39
C ILE A 263 38.54 -26.39 6.37
N ASP A 264 38.69 -26.92 5.16
CA ASP A 264 37.64 -26.89 4.14
C ASP A 264 36.45 -27.77 4.54
N MET A 265 36.70 -28.93 5.13
CA MET A 265 35.66 -29.83 5.64
C MET A 265 34.86 -29.20 6.79
N LEU A 266 35.52 -28.47 7.70
CA LEU A 266 34.87 -27.68 8.75
C LEU A 266 33.98 -26.56 8.16
N ASN A 267 34.44 -25.88 7.11
CA ASN A 267 33.63 -24.86 6.42
C ASN A 267 32.40 -25.47 5.70
N ILE A 268 32.57 -26.60 5.01
CA ILE A 268 31.47 -27.29 4.31
C ILE A 268 30.44 -27.84 5.31
N SER A 269 30.89 -28.50 6.39
CA SER A 269 30.00 -29.05 7.43
C SER A 269 29.26 -27.96 8.22
N ALA A 270 29.89 -26.80 8.46
CA ALA A 270 29.21 -25.63 9.01
C ALA A 270 28.14 -25.07 8.06
N PHE A 271 28.42 -25.01 6.75
CA PHE A 271 27.44 -24.58 5.74
C PHE A 271 26.29 -25.59 5.57
N ALA A 272 26.58 -26.90 5.59
CA ALA A 272 25.57 -27.96 5.59
C ALA A 272 24.66 -27.86 6.83
N THR A 273 25.24 -27.74 8.02
CA THR A 273 24.51 -27.48 9.28
C THR A 273 23.59 -26.26 9.16
N ARG A 274 24.05 -25.18 8.51
CA ARG A 274 23.23 -23.99 8.29
C ARG A 274 22.05 -24.26 7.37
N VAL A 275 22.23 -24.97 6.25
CA VAL A 275 21.13 -25.31 5.31
C VAL A 275 20.11 -26.25 5.95
N VAL A 276 20.55 -27.23 6.73
CA VAL A 276 19.64 -28.09 7.52
C VAL A 276 18.79 -27.24 8.47
N SER A 277 19.41 -26.33 9.24
CA SER A 277 18.70 -25.43 10.17
C SER A 277 17.67 -24.52 9.47
N ILE A 278 17.97 -24.05 8.25
CA ILE A 278 17.04 -23.22 7.46
C ILE A 278 15.87 -24.06 6.93
N SER A 279 16.12 -25.31 6.49
CA SER A 279 15.07 -26.22 6.02
C SER A 279 14.13 -26.66 7.15
N ASP A 280 14.66 -26.88 8.36
CA ASP A 280 13.84 -27.21 9.52
C ASP A 280 13.09 -25.97 10.07
N TYR A 281 13.70 -24.77 10.05
CA TYR A 281 12.97 -23.51 10.30
C TYR A 281 11.82 -23.28 9.29
N ARG A 282 12.04 -23.60 8.01
CA ARG A 282 10.99 -23.56 6.98
C ARG A 282 9.80 -24.49 7.29
N LYS A 283 10.04 -25.69 7.83
CA LYS A 283 8.97 -26.62 8.28
C LYS A 283 8.18 -26.04 9.46
N SER A 284 8.88 -25.42 10.41
CA SER A 284 8.25 -24.66 11.51
C SER A 284 7.39 -23.51 10.97
N LEU A 285 7.89 -22.74 10.00
CA LEU A 285 7.18 -21.60 9.41
C LEU A 285 5.92 -22.03 8.63
N VAL A 286 5.94 -23.18 7.95
CA VAL A 286 4.75 -23.79 7.32
C VAL A 286 3.69 -24.11 8.38
N SER A 287 4.10 -24.68 9.51
CA SER A 287 3.21 -25.08 10.61
C SER A 287 2.58 -23.86 11.29
N TYR A 288 3.39 -22.86 11.62
CA TYR A 288 2.94 -21.55 12.13
C TYR A 288 1.97 -20.85 11.17
N LEU A 289 2.24 -20.89 9.87
CA LEU A 289 1.35 -20.31 8.86
C LEU A 289 -0.01 -21.02 8.82
N SER A 290 -0.06 -22.35 9.01
CA SER A 290 -1.34 -23.08 9.09
C SER A 290 -2.13 -22.70 10.34
N GLU A 291 -1.49 -22.69 11.51
CA GLU A 291 -2.12 -22.27 12.78
C GLU A 291 -2.71 -20.85 12.67
N LYS A 292 -1.92 -19.85 12.23
CA LYS A 292 -2.39 -18.47 12.11
C LYS A 292 -3.38 -18.27 10.98
N MET A 293 -3.31 -19.05 9.90
CA MET A 293 -4.33 -19.01 8.86
C MET A 293 -5.68 -19.54 9.36
N ASN A 294 -5.70 -20.65 10.09
CA ASN A 294 -6.94 -21.20 10.65
C ASN A 294 -7.58 -20.26 11.69
N ALA A 295 -6.78 -19.49 12.43
CA ALA A 295 -7.28 -18.46 13.35
C ALA A 295 -7.82 -17.17 12.67
N ILE A 296 -7.39 -16.87 11.43
CA ILE A 296 -7.69 -15.59 10.74
C ILE A 296 -8.66 -15.76 9.57
N ALA A 297 -8.57 -16.85 8.81
CA ALA A 297 -9.37 -17.10 7.61
C ALA A 297 -9.67 -18.61 7.41
N PRO A 298 -10.41 -19.25 8.34
CA PRO A 298 -10.74 -20.67 8.25
C PRO A 298 -11.62 -21.01 7.02
N SER A 299 -12.56 -20.14 6.62
CA SER A 299 -13.44 -20.44 5.48
C SER A 299 -12.66 -20.49 4.16
N LEU A 300 -11.76 -19.52 3.95
CA LEU A 300 -10.89 -19.46 2.78
C LEU A 300 -9.90 -20.63 2.77
N THR A 301 -9.50 -21.11 3.94
CA THR A 301 -8.55 -22.22 4.13
C THR A 301 -9.15 -23.58 3.79
N ALA A 302 -10.32 -23.92 4.35
CA ALA A 302 -11.04 -25.14 3.98
C ALA A 302 -11.38 -25.19 2.47
N LEU A 303 -11.57 -24.01 1.84
CA LEU A 303 -11.83 -23.88 0.41
C LEU A 303 -10.59 -24.04 -0.48
N LEU A 304 -9.42 -23.47 -0.14
CA LEU A 304 -8.25 -23.40 -1.04
C LEU A 304 -6.96 -24.06 -0.54
N GLY A 305 -6.81 -24.30 0.76
CA GLY A 305 -5.54 -24.64 1.41
C GLY A 305 -4.68 -23.41 1.75
N GLU A 306 -3.97 -23.51 2.86
CA GLU A 306 -3.27 -22.45 3.58
C GLU A 306 -2.30 -21.66 2.68
N ARG A 307 -1.44 -22.37 1.94
CA ARG A 307 -0.40 -21.75 1.10
C ARG A 307 -0.98 -20.93 -0.06
N ILE A 308 -2.17 -21.27 -0.55
CA ILE A 308 -2.83 -20.53 -1.63
C ILE A 308 -3.59 -19.33 -1.04
N SER A 309 -4.32 -19.53 0.07
CA SER A 309 -5.00 -18.46 0.81
C SER A 309 -4.03 -17.36 1.27
N ALA A 310 -2.88 -17.75 1.83
CA ALA A 310 -1.83 -16.81 2.24
C ALA A 310 -1.32 -15.97 1.08
N ARG A 311 -1.06 -16.59 -0.08
CA ARG A 311 -0.55 -15.88 -1.25
C ARG A 311 -1.60 -14.96 -1.89
N LEU A 312 -2.89 -15.27 -1.78
CA LEU A 312 -4.00 -14.37 -2.16
C LEU A 312 -4.10 -13.15 -1.23
N ILE A 313 -4.01 -13.37 0.09
CA ILE A 313 -4.04 -12.28 1.09
C ILE A 313 -2.82 -11.35 0.90
N SER A 314 -1.63 -11.93 0.74
CA SER A 314 -0.38 -11.22 0.48
C SER A 314 -0.44 -10.38 -0.80
N HIS A 315 -0.91 -10.94 -1.93
CA HIS A 315 -1.04 -10.18 -3.17
C HIS A 315 -2.15 -9.11 -3.15
N ALA A 316 -3.12 -9.20 -2.23
CA ALA A 316 -4.09 -8.13 -1.96
C ALA A 316 -3.61 -7.08 -0.94
N GLY A 317 -2.49 -7.33 -0.26
CA GLY A 317 -1.93 -6.51 0.81
C GLY A 317 -2.72 -6.49 2.12
N SER A 318 -3.92 -7.09 2.16
CA SER A 318 -4.73 -7.31 3.36
C SER A 318 -5.93 -8.22 3.04
N LEU A 319 -6.41 -8.99 4.01
CA LEU A 319 -7.70 -9.70 3.96
C LEU A 319 -8.86 -8.71 3.72
N THR A 320 -8.78 -7.51 4.29
CA THR A 320 -9.75 -6.42 4.11
C THR A 320 -9.78 -5.87 2.67
N ASN A 321 -8.67 -5.96 1.95
CA ASN A 321 -8.63 -5.62 0.53
C ASN A 321 -9.14 -6.80 -0.33
N LEU A 322 -8.77 -8.03 0.02
CA LEU A 322 -9.22 -9.25 -0.65
C LEU A 322 -10.75 -9.44 -0.55
N SER A 323 -11.37 -9.00 0.54
CA SER A 323 -12.84 -9.03 0.71
C SER A 323 -13.54 -7.95 -0.14
N LYS A 324 -12.94 -6.76 -0.28
CA LYS A 324 -13.42 -5.66 -1.14
C LYS A 324 -13.29 -5.97 -2.64
N TYR A 325 -12.26 -6.70 -3.06
CA TYR A 325 -12.05 -7.04 -4.46
C TYR A 325 -13.24 -7.81 -5.07
N PRO A 326 -13.62 -7.53 -6.34
CA PRO A 326 -14.61 -8.33 -7.04
C PRO A 326 -14.01 -9.67 -7.48
N ALA A 327 -14.84 -10.70 -7.56
CA ALA A 327 -14.41 -12.05 -7.96
C ALA A 327 -13.70 -12.13 -9.33
N SER A 328 -13.97 -11.19 -10.24
CA SER A 328 -13.25 -11.06 -11.51
C SER A 328 -11.78 -10.68 -11.35
N THR A 329 -11.44 -9.86 -10.35
CA THR A 329 -10.04 -9.52 -9.99
C THR A 329 -9.40 -10.68 -9.25
N VAL A 330 -10.11 -11.29 -8.30
CA VAL A 330 -9.67 -12.50 -7.58
C VAL A 330 -9.35 -13.66 -8.54
N GLN A 331 -10.08 -13.79 -9.66
CA GLN A 331 -9.82 -14.79 -10.70
C GLN A 331 -8.42 -14.63 -11.35
N ILE A 332 -7.91 -13.40 -11.48
CA ILE A 332 -6.71 -13.06 -12.26
C ILE A 332 -5.56 -12.48 -11.41
N LEU A 333 -5.72 -12.42 -10.09
CA LEU A 333 -4.73 -11.94 -9.12
C LEU A 333 -3.37 -12.64 -9.34
N GLY A 334 -2.29 -11.87 -9.50
CA GLY A 334 -0.96 -12.41 -9.84
C GLY A 334 -0.70 -12.73 -11.32
N ALA A 335 -1.69 -12.65 -12.20
CA ALA A 335 -1.49 -12.67 -13.66
C ALA A 335 -1.45 -11.25 -14.28
N GLU A 336 -1.41 -10.21 -13.46
CA GLU A 336 -1.58 -8.80 -13.85
C GLU A 336 -0.56 -8.33 -14.90
N LYS A 337 0.72 -8.70 -14.78
CA LYS A 337 1.74 -8.39 -15.80
C LYS A 337 1.38 -8.97 -17.18
N ALA A 338 0.78 -10.16 -17.22
CA ALA A 338 0.30 -10.77 -18.46
C ALA A 338 -1.02 -10.14 -18.95
N LEU A 339 -1.91 -9.73 -18.04
CA LEU A 339 -3.13 -9.00 -18.36
C LEU A 339 -2.82 -7.65 -19.01
N PHE A 340 -1.97 -6.82 -18.39
CA PHE A 340 -1.60 -5.51 -18.95
C PHE A 340 -0.85 -5.64 -20.29
N ARG A 341 0.01 -6.65 -20.45
CA ARG A 341 0.65 -6.94 -21.75
C ARG A 341 -0.39 -7.33 -22.81
N ALA A 342 -1.35 -8.20 -22.49
CA ALA A 342 -2.42 -8.58 -23.39
C ALA A 342 -3.34 -7.39 -23.76
N LEU A 343 -3.65 -6.51 -22.80
CA LEU A 343 -4.42 -5.28 -23.06
C LEU A 343 -3.67 -4.30 -23.98
N LYS A 344 -2.36 -4.07 -23.75
CA LYS A 344 -1.52 -3.23 -24.62
C LYS A 344 -1.44 -3.79 -26.05
N THR A 345 -1.24 -5.11 -26.20
CA THR A 345 -1.10 -5.78 -27.51
C THR A 345 -2.43 -6.21 -28.15
N LYS A 346 -3.59 -5.90 -27.51
CA LYS A 346 -4.93 -6.40 -27.88
C LYS A 346 -5.01 -7.93 -28.02
N GLY A 347 -4.11 -8.66 -27.34
CA GLY A 347 -4.00 -10.11 -27.35
C GLY A 347 -4.95 -10.82 -26.38
N ASN A 348 -4.85 -12.16 -26.34
CA ASN A 348 -5.65 -12.99 -25.44
C ASN A 348 -5.32 -12.73 -23.96
N THR A 349 -6.31 -12.31 -23.18
CA THR A 349 -6.16 -12.07 -21.74
C THR A 349 -6.05 -13.37 -20.92
N PRO A 350 -5.31 -13.36 -19.79
CA PRO A 350 -5.18 -14.52 -18.92
C PRO A 350 -6.53 -14.89 -18.28
N LYS A 351 -6.79 -16.20 -18.15
CA LYS A 351 -8.07 -16.75 -17.63
C LYS A 351 -8.00 -17.17 -16.15
N TYR A 352 -6.82 -17.05 -15.54
CA TYR A 352 -6.53 -17.45 -14.17
C TYR A 352 -5.21 -16.79 -13.73
N GLY A 353 -5.12 -16.50 -12.43
CA GLY A 353 -3.89 -16.12 -11.74
C GLY A 353 -3.50 -17.17 -10.69
N LEU A 354 -3.13 -16.74 -9.48
CA LEU A 354 -2.67 -17.60 -8.37
C LEU A 354 -3.58 -18.81 -8.07
N ILE A 355 -4.89 -18.66 -8.27
CA ILE A 355 -5.90 -19.72 -8.06
C ILE A 355 -5.68 -20.92 -8.99
N TYR A 356 -4.96 -20.77 -10.12
CA TYR A 356 -4.61 -21.88 -11.02
C TYR A 356 -3.92 -23.06 -10.31
N ASN A 357 -3.17 -22.78 -9.25
CA ASN A 357 -2.44 -23.78 -8.47
C ASN A 357 -3.33 -24.60 -7.53
N SER A 358 -4.65 -24.33 -7.48
CA SER A 358 -5.61 -25.11 -6.70
C SER A 358 -5.90 -26.47 -7.34
N THR A 359 -6.08 -27.49 -6.50
CA THR A 359 -6.31 -28.89 -6.90
C THR A 359 -7.55 -29.04 -7.81
N PHE A 360 -8.60 -28.26 -7.60
CA PHE A 360 -9.80 -28.23 -8.44
C PHE A 360 -9.53 -27.81 -9.89
N ILE A 361 -8.62 -26.85 -10.11
CA ILE A 361 -8.22 -26.40 -11.45
C ILE A 361 -7.16 -27.34 -12.04
N GLY A 362 -6.36 -28.01 -11.19
CA GLY A 362 -5.52 -29.14 -11.59
C GLY A 362 -6.34 -30.25 -12.24
N ARG A 363 -7.34 -30.79 -11.53
CA ARG A 363 -8.23 -31.88 -11.96
C ARG A 363 -9.10 -31.56 -13.19
N ALA A 364 -9.59 -30.32 -13.32
CA ALA A 364 -10.55 -29.99 -14.36
C ALA A 364 -9.97 -30.08 -15.80
N GLY A 365 -10.69 -30.73 -16.71
CA GLY A 365 -10.26 -30.84 -18.12
C GLY A 365 -10.03 -29.47 -18.80
N PRO A 366 -9.09 -29.34 -19.77
CA PRO A 366 -8.63 -28.04 -20.28
C PRO A 366 -9.72 -27.08 -20.78
N LYS A 367 -10.78 -27.60 -21.41
CA LYS A 367 -11.94 -26.82 -21.89
C LYS A 367 -12.74 -26.18 -20.73
N HIS A 368 -12.67 -26.75 -19.54
CA HIS A 368 -13.45 -26.37 -18.36
C HIS A 368 -12.66 -25.54 -17.34
N LYS A 369 -11.31 -25.58 -17.35
CA LYS A 369 -10.45 -24.81 -16.43
C LYS A 369 -10.85 -23.34 -16.27
N GLY A 370 -11.15 -22.63 -17.38
CA GLY A 370 -11.61 -21.23 -17.34
C GLY A 370 -13.03 -21.02 -16.76
N ARG A 371 -13.90 -22.04 -16.77
CA ARG A 371 -15.24 -22.00 -16.16
C ARG A 371 -15.18 -22.29 -14.67
N ILE A 372 -14.42 -23.31 -14.25
CA ILE A 372 -14.24 -23.63 -12.83
C ILE A 372 -13.41 -22.55 -12.12
N SER A 373 -12.40 -21.95 -12.77
CA SER A 373 -11.63 -20.81 -12.25
C SER A 373 -12.52 -19.65 -11.80
N ARG A 374 -13.47 -19.24 -12.65
CA ARG A 374 -14.44 -18.19 -12.30
C ARG A 374 -15.39 -18.60 -11.16
N PHE A 375 -15.84 -19.86 -11.17
CA PHE A 375 -16.73 -20.36 -10.11
C PHE A 375 -16.02 -20.40 -8.76
N LEU A 376 -14.77 -20.87 -8.73
CA LEU A 376 -13.92 -20.88 -7.54
C LEU A 376 -13.62 -19.45 -7.08
N ALA A 377 -13.22 -18.53 -7.96
CA ALA A 377 -12.99 -17.13 -7.59
C ALA A 377 -14.23 -16.44 -6.99
N ASN A 378 -15.44 -16.77 -7.48
CA ASN A 378 -16.70 -16.33 -6.85
C ASN A 378 -16.86 -16.89 -5.43
N LYS A 379 -16.50 -18.17 -5.20
CA LYS A 379 -16.56 -18.80 -3.87
C LYS A 379 -15.51 -18.21 -2.92
N CYS A 380 -14.28 -17.99 -3.39
CA CYS A 380 -13.21 -17.37 -2.60
C CYS A 380 -13.55 -15.92 -2.19
N SER A 381 -14.19 -15.15 -3.08
CA SER A 381 -14.66 -13.79 -2.78
C SER A 381 -15.84 -13.74 -1.80
N ILE A 382 -16.59 -14.85 -1.65
CA ILE A 382 -17.59 -15.01 -0.59
C ILE A 382 -16.90 -15.41 0.72
N ALA A 383 -16.03 -16.42 0.70
CA ALA A 383 -15.28 -16.90 1.87
C ALA A 383 -14.44 -15.77 2.51
N SER A 384 -13.69 -15.00 1.71
CA SER A 384 -12.89 -13.88 2.23
C SER A 384 -13.74 -12.73 2.81
N ARG A 385 -15.03 -12.65 2.49
CA ARG A 385 -15.96 -11.70 3.14
C ARG A 385 -16.50 -12.24 4.45
N ILE A 386 -16.81 -13.53 4.52
CA ILE A 386 -17.20 -14.20 5.76
C ILE A 386 -16.07 -14.11 6.78
N ASP A 387 -14.84 -14.50 6.40
CA ASP A 387 -13.67 -14.44 7.30
C ASP A 387 -13.29 -13.00 7.70
N CYS A 388 -13.48 -12.01 6.82
CA CYS A 388 -13.14 -10.61 7.10
C CYS A 388 -14.16 -9.90 7.99
N TYR A 389 -15.45 -10.26 7.92
CA TYR A 389 -16.54 -9.52 8.56
C TYR A 389 -17.31 -10.31 9.64
N SER A 390 -17.09 -11.63 9.78
CA SER A 390 -17.53 -12.37 10.98
C SER A 390 -16.55 -12.12 12.12
N ASP A 391 -17.05 -11.79 13.31
CA ASP A 391 -16.22 -11.61 14.51
C ASP A 391 -15.72 -12.95 15.07
N ASN A 392 -16.48 -14.03 14.86
CA ASN A 392 -16.09 -15.41 15.08
C ASN A 392 -16.14 -16.15 13.71
N PRO A 393 -15.03 -16.31 12.99
CA PRO A 393 -15.02 -17.02 11.71
C PRO A 393 -14.95 -18.54 11.92
N THR A 394 -15.77 -19.30 11.17
CA THR A 394 -15.90 -20.77 11.36
C THR A 394 -15.62 -21.56 10.07
N PRO A 395 -15.01 -22.75 10.15
CA PRO A 395 -14.63 -23.53 8.96
C PRO A 395 -15.82 -24.11 8.18
N LYS A 396 -16.98 -24.32 8.84
CA LYS A 396 -18.19 -24.94 8.26
C LYS A 396 -18.63 -24.25 6.96
N PHE A 397 -18.51 -22.91 6.87
CA PHE A 397 -18.80 -22.16 5.65
C PHE A 397 -17.83 -22.50 4.51
N GLY A 398 -16.54 -22.61 4.80
CA GLY A 398 -15.51 -23.00 3.83
C GLY A 398 -15.73 -24.41 3.29
N GLU A 399 -16.05 -25.36 4.15
CA GLU A 399 -16.35 -26.75 3.82
C GLU A 399 -17.59 -26.88 2.90
N ALA A 400 -18.69 -26.19 3.21
CA ALA A 400 -19.87 -26.19 2.36
C ALA A 400 -19.61 -25.50 1.00
N LEU A 401 -18.84 -24.41 0.98
CA LEU A 401 -18.41 -23.76 -0.27
C LEU A 401 -17.49 -24.67 -1.10
N ARG A 402 -16.65 -25.48 -0.44
CA ARG A 402 -15.77 -26.48 -1.05
C ARG A 402 -16.56 -27.64 -1.67
N ALA A 403 -17.50 -28.23 -0.92
CA ALA A 403 -18.40 -29.26 -1.43
C ALA A 403 -19.13 -28.79 -2.71
N GLN A 404 -19.57 -27.53 -2.77
CA GLN A 404 -20.17 -26.95 -3.97
C GLN A 404 -19.21 -26.75 -5.14
N VAL A 405 -17.89 -26.65 -4.92
CA VAL A 405 -16.87 -26.66 -5.99
C VAL A 405 -16.64 -28.09 -6.48
N GLU A 406 -16.70 -29.09 -5.60
CA GLU A 406 -16.57 -30.51 -5.95
C GLU A 406 -17.81 -31.02 -6.71
N GLU A 407 -19.03 -30.71 -6.25
CA GLU A 407 -20.28 -30.89 -7.02
C GLU A 407 -20.18 -30.25 -8.42
N ARG A 408 -19.57 -29.06 -8.51
CA ARG A 408 -19.45 -28.32 -9.76
C ARG A 408 -18.38 -28.90 -10.70
N LEU A 409 -17.37 -29.58 -10.15
CA LEU A 409 -16.42 -30.37 -10.92
C LEU A 409 -17.10 -31.64 -11.45
N ASN A 410 -17.78 -32.39 -10.57
CA ASN A 410 -18.53 -33.60 -10.90
C ASN A 410 -19.62 -33.33 -11.95
N PHE A 411 -20.27 -32.16 -11.95
CA PHE A 411 -21.20 -31.72 -13.00
C PHE A 411 -20.56 -31.67 -14.40
N PHE A 412 -19.27 -31.32 -14.51
CA PHE A 412 -18.57 -31.30 -15.81
C PHE A 412 -18.17 -32.70 -16.31
N GLU A 413 -18.16 -33.69 -15.42
CA GLU A 413 -17.82 -35.09 -15.74
C GLU A 413 -19.08 -35.95 -15.96
N THR A 414 -20.14 -35.74 -15.16
CA THR A 414 -21.35 -36.58 -15.11
C THR A 414 -22.65 -35.87 -15.53
N GLY A 415 -22.67 -34.54 -15.57
CA GLY A 415 -23.87 -33.74 -15.86
C GLY A 415 -24.84 -33.52 -14.70
N SER A 416 -24.61 -34.10 -13.51
CA SER A 416 -25.51 -33.94 -12.35
C SER A 416 -25.58 -32.49 -11.84
N PRO A 417 -26.75 -31.82 -11.80
CA PRO A 417 -26.83 -30.41 -11.45
C PRO A 417 -26.39 -30.14 -10.00
N PRO A 418 -25.54 -29.12 -9.75
CA PRO A 418 -25.07 -28.79 -8.40
C PRO A 418 -26.17 -28.17 -7.54
N SER A 419 -25.97 -28.21 -6.22
CA SER A 419 -26.83 -27.57 -5.23
C SER A 419 -26.84 -26.03 -5.37
N LYS A 420 -27.85 -25.37 -4.77
CA LYS A 420 -27.94 -23.90 -4.77
C LYS A 420 -27.15 -23.32 -3.60
N ASN A 421 -26.42 -22.23 -3.84
CA ASN A 421 -25.70 -21.49 -2.80
C ASN A 421 -26.57 -21.18 -1.57
N ALA A 422 -27.80 -20.68 -1.78
CA ALA A 422 -28.69 -20.27 -0.69
C ALA A 422 -29.13 -21.44 0.21
N ASP A 423 -29.31 -22.62 -0.36
CA ASP A 423 -29.81 -23.79 0.38
C ASP A 423 -28.67 -24.43 1.21
N ALA A 424 -27.44 -24.46 0.66
CA ALA A 424 -26.26 -24.88 1.42
C ALA A 424 -25.86 -23.89 2.52
N ILE A 425 -25.93 -22.57 2.27
CA ILE A 425 -25.65 -21.56 3.30
C ILE A 425 -26.72 -21.59 4.40
N ARG A 426 -27.99 -21.81 4.07
CA ARG A 426 -29.04 -22.04 5.07
C ARG A 426 -28.74 -23.28 5.91
N LYS A 427 -28.26 -24.38 5.29
CA LYS A 427 -27.83 -25.57 6.06
C LYS A 427 -26.71 -25.23 7.03
N VAL A 428 -25.64 -24.54 6.60
CA VAL A 428 -24.55 -24.16 7.52
C VAL A 428 -25.02 -23.24 8.65
N LEU A 429 -25.95 -22.32 8.39
CA LEU A 429 -26.53 -21.47 9.45
C LEU A 429 -27.36 -22.29 10.45
N GLN A 430 -28.08 -23.32 9.99
CA GLN A 430 -28.79 -24.26 10.86
C GLN A 430 -27.80 -25.17 11.61
N ASP A 431 -26.77 -25.68 10.93
CA ASP A 431 -25.67 -26.45 11.51
C ASP A 431 -24.73 -25.60 12.40
N LEU A 432 -25.00 -24.29 12.58
CA LEU A 432 -24.32 -23.42 13.56
C LEU A 432 -25.28 -23.09 14.71
N ALA A 433 -26.52 -22.71 14.42
CA ALA A 433 -27.54 -22.50 15.45
C ALA A 433 -27.89 -23.77 16.26
N LEU A 434 -27.50 -24.96 15.78
CA LEU A 434 -27.57 -26.23 16.53
C LEU A 434 -26.31 -26.52 17.37
N ASP A 435 -25.17 -25.89 17.08
CA ASP A 435 -23.96 -25.94 17.93
C ASP A 435 -24.04 -24.85 19.02
N ASP A 436 -24.52 -23.66 18.66
CA ASP A 436 -24.72 -22.52 19.58
C ASP A 436 -25.92 -22.74 20.53
N GLY A 437 -26.80 -23.72 20.23
CA GLY A 437 -28.07 -23.96 20.92
C GLY A 437 -28.04 -25.01 22.05
N ASP A 438 -26.86 -25.44 22.50
CA ASP A 438 -26.69 -26.40 23.61
C ASP A 438 -26.31 -25.73 24.96
N ASP A 439 -26.12 -24.39 25.00
CA ASP A 439 -25.58 -23.67 26.18
C ASP A 439 -26.42 -22.47 26.71
N ASP A 440 -27.41 -21.91 25.97
CA ASP A 440 -28.31 -20.85 26.49
C ASP A 440 -29.71 -20.88 25.82
N ASP A 441 -30.77 -21.07 26.61
CA ASP A 441 -32.17 -20.76 26.25
C ASP A 441 -32.45 -19.24 26.47
N ASP A 442 -33.49 -18.70 25.82
CA ASP A 442 -34.02 -17.32 25.98
C ASP A 442 -33.13 -16.13 25.51
N ALA A 443 -32.97 -15.98 24.19
CA ALA A 443 -32.58 -14.70 23.55
C ALA A 443 -33.30 -14.43 22.21
N ASP A 444 -34.53 -13.91 22.26
CA ASP A 444 -35.38 -13.65 21.08
C ASP A 444 -34.90 -12.45 20.23
N MET A 445 -34.71 -12.66 18.91
CA MET A 445 -34.43 -11.61 17.92
C MET A 445 -35.10 -11.91 16.56
N PRO A 446 -35.79 -10.93 15.94
CA PRO A 446 -36.82 -11.22 14.94
C PRO A 446 -36.30 -11.53 13.53
N LEU A 447 -36.65 -12.72 13.04
CA LEU A 447 -36.47 -13.13 11.64
C LEU A 447 -37.42 -12.36 10.69
N THR A 448 -36.96 -11.21 10.17
CA THR A 448 -37.75 -10.44 9.19
C THR A 448 -37.90 -11.19 7.86
N THR A 449 -39.14 -11.50 7.52
CA THR A 449 -39.52 -12.39 6.40
C THR A 449 -39.37 -11.74 5.03
N LEU A 450 -38.70 -12.43 4.10
CA LEU A 450 -38.75 -12.15 2.66
C LEU A 450 -39.55 -13.24 1.94
N ASP A 451 -40.84 -12.98 1.72
CA ASP A 451 -41.77 -13.93 1.12
C ASP A 451 -41.46 -14.29 -0.35
N PRO A 452 -41.55 -15.57 -0.74
CA PRO A 452 -41.33 -16.02 -2.11
C PRO A 452 -42.56 -15.74 -3.01
N SER A 453 -42.39 -14.92 -4.05
CA SER A 453 -43.47 -14.58 -4.98
C SER A 453 -44.03 -15.83 -5.71
N PRO A 454 -45.36 -16.07 -5.71
CA PRO A 454 -45.93 -17.31 -6.24
C PRO A 454 -45.92 -17.39 -7.78
N LYS A 455 -45.53 -18.54 -8.32
CA LYS A 455 -45.57 -18.84 -9.76
C LYS A 455 -47.02 -19.09 -10.21
N LYS A 456 -47.50 -18.35 -11.21
CA LYS A 456 -48.81 -18.60 -11.84
C LYS A 456 -48.78 -19.84 -12.73
N GLU A 457 -49.38 -20.93 -12.27
CA GLU A 457 -49.85 -22.00 -13.17
C GLU A 457 -51.06 -21.55 -14.01
N LYS A 458 -51.32 -22.26 -15.11
CA LYS A 458 -52.51 -22.06 -15.97
C LYS A 458 -53.51 -23.19 -15.77
N LYS A 459 -54.70 -22.89 -15.26
CA LYS A 459 -55.91 -23.74 -15.41
C LYS A 459 -57.04 -22.96 -16.11
N LYS A 460 -57.91 -23.70 -16.79
CA LYS A 460 -58.99 -23.17 -17.66
C LYS A 460 -60.21 -22.72 -16.82
N LYS A 461 -61.05 -21.83 -17.37
CA LYS A 461 -62.28 -21.29 -16.73
C LYS A 461 -63.54 -21.64 -17.55
N ARG A 462 -64.59 -22.16 -16.88
CA ARG A 462 -66.03 -22.33 -17.23
C ARG A 462 -66.59 -23.40 -16.28
N LYS A 463 -67.82 -23.38 -15.75
CA LYS A 463 -69.02 -22.49 -15.81
C LYS A 463 -69.50 -22.25 -14.34
N SER A 464 -70.13 -21.13 -13.95
CA SER A 464 -71.47 -20.59 -14.31
C SER A 464 -72.62 -21.43 -13.68
N ASP A 465 -73.66 -20.88 -13.01
CA ASP A 465 -74.05 -19.49 -12.62
C ASP A 465 -74.59 -19.54 -11.14
N ALA A 466 -75.37 -18.65 -10.48
CA ALA A 466 -76.10 -17.39 -10.77
C ALA A 466 -76.48 -16.66 -9.42
N MET A 467 -77.00 -15.41 -9.49
CA MET A 467 -77.86 -14.68 -8.50
C MET A 467 -77.31 -14.32 -7.08
N ASP A 468 -77.62 -13.18 -6.46
CA ASP A 468 -78.29 -11.94 -6.92
C ASP A 468 -78.01 -10.74 -5.98
N VAL A 469 -78.11 -9.50 -6.51
CA VAL A 469 -78.60 -8.24 -5.91
C VAL A 469 -78.05 -7.79 -4.52
N ASP A 470 -77.45 -6.61 -4.32
CA ASP A 470 -76.84 -5.59 -5.22
C ASP A 470 -75.96 -4.65 -4.31
N GLU A 471 -75.67 -3.34 -4.46
CA GLU A 471 -76.14 -2.26 -5.35
C GLU A 471 -75.01 -1.19 -5.59
N ALA A 472 -75.40 0.00 -6.07
CA ALA A 472 -74.65 1.18 -6.51
C ALA A 472 -74.05 2.05 -5.37
N GLU A 473 -73.16 3.03 -5.60
CA GLU A 473 -72.66 3.70 -6.83
C GLU A 473 -71.11 3.48 -6.99
N ASP A 474 -70.25 4.14 -7.79
CA ASP A 474 -70.31 5.37 -8.60
C ASP A 474 -69.21 5.41 -9.70
N ASP A 475 -69.44 6.25 -10.73
CA ASP A 475 -68.62 6.85 -11.82
C ASP A 475 -67.52 6.07 -12.63
N GLU A 476 -67.23 6.58 -13.84
CA GLU A 476 -66.61 5.88 -14.98
C GLU A 476 -65.12 6.27 -15.33
N PRO A 477 -64.64 6.30 -16.61
CA PRO A 477 -64.05 5.11 -17.23
C PRO A 477 -62.58 5.26 -17.72
N SER A 478 -61.88 4.13 -17.85
CA SER A 478 -60.52 4.06 -18.42
C SER A 478 -60.47 3.88 -19.95
N PRO A 479 -59.53 4.54 -20.69
CA PRO A 479 -59.45 4.46 -22.15
C PRO A 479 -58.81 3.16 -22.69
N LYS A 480 -59.31 2.70 -23.85
CA LYS A 480 -58.98 1.40 -24.47
C LYS A 480 -57.59 1.39 -25.13
N LYS A 481 -56.82 0.30 -24.93
CA LYS A 481 -55.50 0.09 -25.55
C LYS A 481 -55.60 -0.38 -27.01
N VAL A 482 -55.01 0.38 -27.94
CA VAL A 482 -54.89 0.03 -29.37
C VAL A 482 -53.85 -1.07 -29.59
N LYS A 483 -54.09 -1.97 -30.55
CA LYS A 483 -53.20 -3.09 -30.90
C LYS A 483 -52.20 -2.72 -32.00
N LEU A 484 -51.02 -2.22 -31.62
CA LEU A 484 -49.90 -2.01 -32.56
C LEU A 484 -49.44 -3.32 -33.24
N SER A 485 -49.06 -3.22 -34.52
CA SER A 485 -48.65 -4.31 -35.41
C SER A 485 -47.27 -4.92 -35.06
N LYS A 486 -46.87 -5.93 -35.85
CA LYS A 486 -45.63 -6.68 -35.65
C LYS A 486 -44.38 -5.89 -36.09
N GLU A 487 -44.52 -4.97 -37.04
CA GLU A 487 -43.41 -4.16 -37.57
C GLU A 487 -43.19 -2.88 -36.78
N GLU A 488 -44.25 -2.19 -36.36
CA GLU A 488 -44.15 -1.05 -35.43
C GLU A 488 -43.45 -1.45 -34.12
N LYS A 489 -43.77 -2.64 -33.58
CA LYS A 489 -43.06 -3.21 -32.42
C LYS A 489 -41.58 -3.54 -32.69
N LYS A 490 -41.19 -3.76 -33.94
CA LYS A 490 -39.80 -3.98 -34.36
C LYS A 490 -39.06 -2.65 -34.50
N ALA A 491 -39.70 -1.63 -35.07
CA ALA A 491 -39.19 -0.26 -35.14
C ALA A 491 -39.00 0.35 -33.74
N LEU A 492 -40.01 0.27 -32.87
CA LEU A 492 -39.94 0.78 -31.49
C LEU A 492 -38.81 0.11 -30.68
N LYS A 493 -38.51 -1.17 -30.96
CA LYS A 493 -37.42 -1.92 -30.31
C LYS A 493 -36.03 -1.64 -30.93
N LYS A 494 -35.97 -1.10 -32.16
CA LYS A 494 -34.74 -0.55 -32.76
C LYS A 494 -34.45 0.84 -32.19
N ALA A 495 -35.44 1.74 -32.19
CA ALA A 495 -35.34 3.08 -31.61
C ALA A 495 -34.92 3.06 -30.13
N LYS A 496 -35.52 2.18 -29.31
CA LYS A 496 -35.08 1.99 -27.91
C LYS A 496 -33.66 1.41 -27.74
N LYS A 497 -33.06 0.82 -28.78
CA LYS A 497 -31.68 0.31 -28.76
C LYS A 497 -30.67 1.35 -29.29
N GLU A 498 -31.11 2.27 -30.13
CA GLU A 498 -30.34 3.44 -30.55
C GLU A 498 -30.29 4.45 -29.39
N ALA A 499 -31.43 4.87 -28.84
CA ALA A 499 -31.48 5.75 -27.67
C ALA A 499 -30.73 5.22 -26.42
N ALA A 500 -30.64 3.90 -26.23
CA ALA A 500 -29.85 3.31 -25.15
C ALA A 500 -28.34 3.41 -25.39
N LYS A 501 -27.88 3.36 -26.65
CA LYS A 501 -26.48 3.58 -27.02
C LYS A 501 -26.09 5.05 -26.93
N ASP A 502 -27.00 5.94 -27.31
CA ASP A 502 -26.76 7.38 -27.21
C ASP A 502 -26.66 7.81 -25.73
N ALA A 503 -27.47 7.21 -24.85
CA ALA A 503 -27.34 7.37 -23.40
C ALA A 503 -26.01 6.82 -22.84
N GLU A 504 -25.58 5.61 -23.24
CA GLU A 504 -24.23 5.10 -22.88
C GLU A 504 -23.11 6.04 -23.39
N GLY A 505 -23.29 6.65 -24.56
CA GLY A 505 -22.36 7.65 -25.12
C GLY A 505 -22.34 8.97 -24.35
N GLU A 506 -23.50 9.46 -23.91
CA GLU A 506 -23.58 10.67 -23.07
C GLU A 506 -23.00 10.45 -21.67
N ASP A 507 -23.25 9.30 -21.02
CA ASP A 507 -22.71 9.06 -19.68
C ASP A 507 -21.18 8.83 -19.69
N VAL A 508 -20.63 8.23 -20.75
CA VAL A 508 -19.15 8.21 -20.95
C VAL A 508 -18.60 9.62 -21.14
N ARG A 509 -19.29 10.49 -21.90
CA ARG A 509 -18.88 11.91 -22.07
C ARG A 509 -19.02 12.70 -20.76
N ARG A 510 -20.05 12.45 -19.94
CA ARG A 510 -20.23 13.06 -18.62
C ARG A 510 -19.21 12.59 -17.59
N LEU A 511 -18.77 11.33 -17.66
CA LEU A 511 -17.66 10.82 -16.85
C LEU A 511 -16.35 11.53 -17.21
N PHE A 512 -16.08 11.74 -18.51
CA PHE A 512 -14.92 12.50 -18.96
C PHE A 512 -14.97 13.96 -18.46
N PHE A 513 -16.10 14.65 -18.68
CA PHE A 513 -16.29 16.05 -18.25
C PHE A 513 -16.30 16.25 -16.72
N LYS A 514 -16.54 15.21 -15.91
CA LYS A 514 -16.51 15.29 -14.44
C LYS A 514 -15.12 15.14 -13.83
N LEU A 515 -14.12 14.64 -14.55
CA LEU A 515 -12.73 14.61 -14.05
C LEU A 515 -12.06 15.99 -14.15
N ASP A 516 -12.32 16.75 -15.22
CA ASP A 516 -11.67 18.05 -15.48
C ASP A 516 -12.19 19.23 -14.62
N HIS A 517 -13.09 19.00 -13.66
CA HIS A 517 -13.69 20.05 -12.82
C HIS A 517 -13.38 19.89 -11.32
N LEU A 518 -12.34 19.14 -10.96
CA LEU A 518 -11.78 19.09 -9.61
C LEU A 518 -10.37 19.72 -9.53
N ARG A 519 -10.26 21.00 -9.93
CA ARG A 519 -9.18 21.90 -9.52
C ARG A 519 -9.78 23.13 -8.82
N PRO A 520 -9.38 23.48 -7.58
CA PRO A 520 -9.90 24.65 -6.89
C PRO A 520 -9.39 25.95 -7.56
N SER A 521 -10.29 26.71 -8.19
CA SER A 521 -9.96 28.00 -8.78
C SER A 521 -9.95 29.09 -7.70
N ASN A 522 -8.76 29.52 -7.29
CA ASN A 522 -8.60 30.51 -6.24
C ASN A 522 -8.71 31.94 -6.82
N ARG A 523 -9.85 32.62 -6.62
CA ARG A 523 -10.08 34.00 -7.08
C ARG A 523 -10.97 34.80 -6.13
N HIS A 524 -10.37 35.68 -5.33
CA HIS A 524 -10.62 37.14 -5.31
C HIS A 524 -9.47 37.80 -4.50
N ARG A 525 -8.72 38.79 -5.00
CA ARG A 525 -9.08 40.22 -5.29
C ARG A 525 -8.97 41.08 -4.01
N SER A 526 -8.20 42.17 -3.91
CA SER A 526 -7.45 42.98 -4.91
C SER A 526 -6.51 44.03 -4.28
N GLN A 527 -5.56 44.57 -5.10
CA GLN A 527 -5.02 45.97 -5.09
C GLN A 527 -4.20 46.39 -3.84
N ASN A 528 -3.05 47.07 -3.92
CA ASN A 528 -2.46 48.03 -4.88
C ASN A 528 -0.97 47.72 -5.16
N ALA A 529 -0.33 48.06 -6.29
CA ALA A 529 0.22 49.38 -6.70
C ALA A 529 1.14 50.03 -5.62
N GLN A 530 2.36 50.50 -5.92
CA GLN A 530 2.87 51.10 -7.17
C GLN A 530 4.40 50.90 -7.39
N TYR A 531 4.94 51.43 -8.50
CA TYR A 531 6.38 51.64 -8.78
C TYR A 531 7.04 52.47 -7.63
N GLN A 532 8.37 52.54 -7.41
CA GLN A 532 9.45 52.82 -8.38
C GLN A 532 10.87 52.65 -7.77
N GLU A 533 11.88 52.44 -8.61
CA GLU A 533 13.35 52.43 -8.32
C GLU A 533 14.00 53.63 -9.10
N PRO A 534 15.33 53.93 -9.07
CA PRO A 534 16.45 53.53 -8.18
C PRO A 534 17.43 54.71 -7.81
N ILE A 535 18.67 54.36 -7.39
CA ILE A 535 19.97 55.10 -7.42
C ILE A 535 20.21 56.35 -6.53
N GLN A 536 21.29 56.34 -5.72
CA GLN A 536 22.57 57.02 -6.05
C GLN A 536 23.76 56.58 -5.16
N HIS A 537 24.99 56.87 -5.60
CA HIS A 537 26.26 56.37 -5.04
C HIS A 537 26.87 57.27 -3.95
N GLY A 538 27.77 56.72 -3.14
CA GLY A 538 28.64 57.49 -2.23
C GLY A 538 29.82 56.67 -1.67
N ASN A 539 31.00 56.82 -2.28
CA ASN A 539 32.31 56.25 -1.89
C ASN A 539 33.39 57.14 -2.56
N PRO A 540 34.68 57.19 -2.14
CA PRO A 540 35.35 56.58 -0.98
C PRO A 540 36.31 57.60 -0.24
N GLU A 541 37.46 57.11 0.28
CA GLU A 541 38.69 57.81 0.74
C GLU A 541 38.77 58.35 2.20
N PRO A 542 39.97 58.52 2.81
CA PRO A 542 41.01 57.48 2.98
C PRO A 542 41.67 57.47 4.40
N ASP A 543 42.61 56.54 4.64
CA ASP A 543 43.32 56.31 5.93
C ASP A 543 44.35 57.40 6.33
N PRO A 544 44.88 57.32 7.57
CA PRO A 544 46.35 57.15 7.66
C PRO A 544 46.85 56.06 8.63
N VAL A 545 48.08 55.60 8.36
CA VAL A 545 48.75 54.42 8.95
C VAL A 545 49.42 54.67 10.31
N VAL A 546 49.34 53.69 11.22
CA VAL A 546 50.34 53.47 12.30
C VAL A 546 50.66 51.97 12.42
N ASN A 547 51.95 51.61 12.50
CA ASN A 547 52.43 50.23 12.62
C ASN A 547 52.65 49.80 14.08
N THR A 548 52.29 48.56 14.45
CA THR A 548 52.96 47.72 15.47
C THR A 548 52.43 46.26 15.43
N PRO A 549 53.16 45.25 15.97
CA PRO A 549 53.01 43.82 15.62
C PRO A 549 51.85 43.09 16.35
N PRO A 550 51.49 41.85 15.93
CA PRO A 550 50.16 41.28 16.22
C PRO A 550 49.99 40.72 17.64
N SER A 551 48.79 40.91 18.17
CA SER A 551 48.23 40.15 19.30
C SER A 551 46.85 39.61 18.90
N THR A 552 46.51 38.39 19.30
CA THR A 552 45.32 37.66 18.81
C THR A 552 44.02 38.16 19.43
N PRO A 553 43.04 38.65 18.62
CA PRO A 553 41.69 38.98 19.10
C PRO A 553 40.83 37.71 19.30
N PRO A 554 39.70 37.81 20.05
CA PRO A 554 38.87 36.66 20.43
C PRO A 554 37.97 36.15 19.29
N PRO A 555 37.40 34.92 19.40
CA PRO A 555 36.52 34.36 18.39
C PRO A 555 35.22 35.16 18.21
N GLY A 556 34.92 35.52 16.96
CA GLY A 556 33.63 36.07 16.54
C GLY A 556 32.50 35.02 16.52
N PRO A 557 31.24 35.45 16.29
CA PRO A 557 30.07 34.62 16.47
C PRO A 557 29.98 33.49 15.43
N SER A 558 29.99 32.25 15.91
CA SER A 558 29.83 31.04 15.08
C SER A 558 28.36 30.77 14.73
N THR A 559 27.78 31.60 13.86
CA THR A 559 26.52 31.27 13.15
C THR A 559 26.80 30.21 12.09
N SER A 560 27.06 28.98 12.55
CA SER A 560 27.13 27.80 11.69
C SER A 560 25.73 27.50 11.15
N GLU A 561 25.46 27.96 9.93
CA GLU A 561 24.42 27.33 9.12
C GLU A 561 24.76 25.85 8.98
N ARG A 562 23.93 24.98 9.55
CA ARG A 562 24.10 23.54 9.40
C ARG A 562 23.86 23.18 7.93
N ALA A 563 24.84 22.53 7.30
CA ALA A 563 24.62 21.91 5.99
C ALA A 563 23.45 20.93 6.08
N CYS A 564 22.44 21.12 5.24
CA CYS A 564 21.23 20.31 5.20
C CYS A 564 21.31 19.20 4.15
N MET A 565 22.21 19.34 3.16
CA MET A 565 22.58 18.27 2.23
C MET A 565 24.09 18.30 1.93
N ALA A 566 24.61 17.14 1.52
CA ALA A 566 25.86 17.01 0.80
C ALA A 566 25.58 16.27 -0.52
N LEU A 567 26.04 16.80 -1.64
CA LEU A 567 26.11 16.10 -2.92
C LEU A 567 27.50 15.46 -3.03
N GLN A 568 27.55 14.18 -3.43
CA GLN A 568 28.79 13.49 -3.78
C GLN A 568 28.84 13.38 -5.31
N ASN A 569 29.85 13.97 -5.92
CA ASN A 569 30.08 13.95 -7.36
C ASN A 569 31.51 13.50 -7.62
N ASP A 570 31.70 12.48 -8.45
CA ASP A 570 33.02 11.96 -8.78
C ASP A 570 33.58 12.72 -10.00
N ASP A 571 34.73 13.38 -9.84
CA ASP A 571 35.41 14.11 -10.91
C ASP A 571 36.36 13.18 -11.67
N LEU A 572 35.90 12.73 -12.84
CA LEU A 572 36.64 11.82 -13.74
C LEU A 572 37.89 12.46 -14.36
N ALA A 573 38.11 13.77 -14.23
CA ALA A 573 39.32 14.44 -14.74
C ALA A 573 40.46 14.48 -13.70
N GLU A 574 40.14 14.49 -12.40
CA GLU A 574 41.12 14.52 -11.31
C GLU A 574 41.14 13.23 -10.45
N ASP A 575 40.33 12.22 -10.79
CA ASP A 575 40.14 10.95 -10.04
C ASP A 575 39.77 11.21 -8.56
N ALA A 576 38.89 12.19 -8.34
CA ALA A 576 38.63 12.78 -7.03
C ALA A 576 37.13 12.86 -6.69
N VAL A 577 36.77 12.49 -5.46
CA VAL A 577 35.40 12.57 -4.95
C VAL A 577 35.12 13.96 -4.37
N VAL A 578 34.29 14.75 -5.05
CA VAL A 578 33.92 16.11 -4.64
C VAL A 578 32.64 16.08 -3.80
N ILE A 579 32.76 16.47 -2.52
CA ILE A 579 31.62 16.56 -1.59
C ILE A 579 31.16 18.03 -1.47
N THR A 580 30.07 18.38 -2.16
CA THR A 580 29.52 19.74 -2.18
C THR A 580 28.41 19.91 -1.13
N THR A 581 28.63 20.71 -0.09
CA THR A 581 27.64 20.92 0.99
C THR A 581 26.73 22.14 0.77
N LEU A 582 25.42 21.93 0.88
CA LEU A 582 24.38 22.97 0.74
C LEU A 582 23.72 23.26 2.11
N SER A 583 23.57 24.54 2.48
CA SER A 583 22.81 24.93 3.70
C SER A 583 21.32 25.12 3.45
N THR A 584 20.89 25.20 2.18
CA THR A 584 19.49 25.25 1.75
C THR A 584 19.19 24.13 0.74
N LEU A 585 17.93 23.68 0.71
CA LEU A 585 17.43 22.78 -0.33
C LEU A 585 17.06 23.60 -1.58
N PRO A 586 17.61 23.32 -2.78
CA PRO A 586 17.32 24.09 -3.98
C PRO A 586 15.93 23.80 -4.58
N PHE A 587 15.39 22.60 -4.37
CA PHE A 587 14.04 22.15 -4.75
C PHE A 587 13.63 20.99 -3.83
N CYS A 588 12.34 20.62 -3.76
CA CYS A 588 11.88 19.56 -2.84
C CYS A 588 11.65 18.20 -3.52
N CYS A 589 11.34 18.17 -4.82
CA CYS A 589 11.18 16.93 -5.57
C CYS A 589 11.54 17.06 -7.06
N HIS A 590 11.66 15.93 -7.76
CA HIS A 590 11.89 15.91 -9.22
C HIS A 590 10.69 16.49 -10.02
N GLU A 591 9.47 16.39 -9.50
CA GLU A 591 8.28 16.97 -10.14
C GLU A 591 8.28 18.52 -10.09
N ASP A 592 8.93 19.13 -9.09
CA ASP A 592 9.19 20.58 -9.08
C ASP A 592 10.08 20.97 -10.26
N LEU A 593 11.20 20.28 -10.49
CA LEU A 593 12.12 20.58 -11.59
C LEU A 593 11.40 20.50 -12.95
N LEU A 594 10.51 19.51 -13.11
CA LEU A 594 9.69 19.33 -14.32
C LEU A 594 8.65 20.45 -14.54
N THR A 595 8.15 21.06 -13.46
CA THR A 595 7.10 22.10 -13.49
C THR A 595 7.60 23.54 -13.31
N MET A 596 8.84 23.73 -12.86
CA MET A 596 9.50 25.03 -12.70
C MET A 596 9.59 25.83 -14.00
N THR A 597 9.44 27.15 -13.87
CA THR A 597 9.64 28.12 -14.95
C THR A 597 11.12 28.46 -15.14
N ARG A 598 11.51 28.93 -16.33
CA ARG A 598 12.92 29.30 -16.65
C ARG A 598 13.61 30.17 -15.59
N PRO A 599 13.00 31.22 -15.01
CA PRO A 599 13.65 32.01 -13.96
C PRO A 599 13.94 31.21 -12.67
N ALA A 600 13.07 30.25 -12.31
CA ALA A 600 13.29 29.39 -11.15
C ALA A 600 14.41 28.37 -11.41
N LEU A 601 14.46 27.77 -12.61
CA LEU A 601 15.56 26.88 -13.02
C LEU A 601 16.91 27.62 -13.04
N VAL A 602 16.93 28.87 -13.50
CA VAL A 602 18.14 29.72 -13.45
C VAL A 602 18.56 30.00 -12.01
N ALA A 603 17.64 30.39 -11.11
CA ALA A 603 17.96 30.63 -9.70
C ALA A 603 18.48 29.37 -8.98
N VAL A 604 17.94 28.19 -9.29
CA VAL A 604 18.43 26.88 -8.81
C VAL A 604 19.87 26.64 -9.29
N ALA A 605 20.12 26.81 -10.59
CA ALA A 605 21.44 26.63 -11.18
C ALA A 605 22.47 27.67 -10.69
N GLU A 606 22.07 28.92 -10.44
CA GLU A 606 22.91 29.95 -9.81
C GLU A 606 23.28 29.57 -8.36
N SER A 607 22.31 29.09 -7.58
CA SER A 607 22.54 28.62 -6.21
C SER A 607 23.45 27.38 -6.13
N LEU A 608 23.46 26.54 -7.18
CA LEU A 608 24.38 25.41 -7.32
C LEU A 608 25.78 25.88 -7.77
N ASN A 609 25.85 26.70 -8.83
CA ASN A 609 27.09 27.27 -9.38
C ASN A 609 27.89 28.11 -8.35
N ALA A 610 27.20 28.69 -7.36
CA ALA A 610 27.82 29.40 -6.24
C ALA A 610 28.69 28.49 -5.32
N ARG A 611 28.51 27.16 -5.36
CA ARG A 611 29.26 26.19 -4.55
C ARG A 611 29.97 25.10 -5.35
N LEU A 612 29.63 24.89 -6.62
CA LEU A 612 30.27 23.88 -7.47
C LEU A 612 31.65 24.33 -8.00
N PRO A 613 32.61 23.39 -8.12
CA PRO A 613 33.91 23.64 -8.75
C PRO A 613 33.76 23.93 -10.24
N GLY A 614 34.78 24.54 -10.85
CA GLY A 614 34.70 25.11 -12.19
C GLY A 614 34.25 24.13 -13.29
N ALA A 615 34.63 22.85 -13.19
CA ALA A 615 34.29 21.82 -14.17
C ALA A 615 32.81 21.37 -14.12
N LEU A 616 32.15 21.48 -12.96
CA LEU A 616 30.78 21.03 -12.73
C LEU A 616 29.73 22.16 -12.81
N ARG A 617 30.08 23.31 -13.40
CA ARG A 617 29.18 24.48 -13.47
C ARG A 617 28.18 24.39 -14.63
N ILE A 618 26.91 24.53 -14.27
CA ILE A 618 25.74 24.55 -15.17
C ILE A 618 25.82 25.79 -16.07
N SER A 619 25.64 25.60 -17.38
CA SER A 619 25.85 26.64 -18.39
C SER A 619 24.60 27.52 -18.59
N LEU A 620 24.65 28.76 -18.12
CA LEU A 620 23.53 29.72 -18.16
C LEU A 620 23.48 30.60 -19.43
N SER A 621 23.99 30.11 -20.56
CA SER A 621 23.92 30.85 -21.83
C SER A 621 22.46 31.03 -22.30
N ARG A 622 22.11 32.22 -22.81
CA ARG A 622 20.74 32.54 -23.26
C ARG A 622 20.22 31.60 -24.35
N THR A 623 21.14 30.93 -25.05
CA THR A 623 20.94 29.94 -26.10
C THR A 623 20.55 28.54 -25.61
N HIS A 624 20.75 28.17 -24.34
CA HIS A 624 20.26 26.86 -23.84
C HIS A 624 18.75 26.86 -23.68
N THR A 625 18.12 25.76 -24.10
CA THR A 625 16.71 25.47 -23.84
C THR A 625 16.51 25.10 -22.37
N ASP A 626 15.30 25.34 -21.86
CA ASP A 626 14.93 25.02 -20.47
C ASP A 626 15.12 23.53 -20.14
N THR A 627 15.01 22.66 -21.15
CA THR A 627 15.32 21.22 -21.06
C THR A 627 16.81 20.93 -20.85
N ALA A 628 17.72 21.72 -21.46
CA ALA A 628 19.16 21.53 -21.27
C ALA A 628 19.59 21.92 -19.84
N ILE A 629 19.15 23.09 -19.36
CA ILE A 629 19.40 23.55 -17.99
C ILE A 629 18.86 22.53 -16.97
N ARG A 630 17.66 21.98 -17.21
CA ARG A 630 17.10 20.90 -16.38
C ARG A 630 17.95 19.62 -16.42
N ASN A 631 18.37 19.16 -17.60
CA ASN A 631 19.18 17.95 -17.73
C ASN A 631 20.54 18.11 -17.01
N GLU A 632 21.15 19.29 -17.05
CA GLU A 632 22.38 19.61 -16.31
C GLU A 632 22.16 19.58 -14.78
N ILE A 633 21.05 20.14 -14.29
CA ILE A 633 20.67 20.04 -12.86
C ILE A 633 20.42 18.57 -12.45
N GLU A 634 19.72 17.80 -13.28
CA GLU A 634 19.43 16.38 -13.01
C GLU A 634 20.70 15.52 -13.00
N PHE A 635 21.67 15.81 -13.86
CA PHE A 635 22.99 15.15 -13.85
C PHE A 635 23.79 15.52 -12.59
N VAL A 636 23.90 16.82 -12.26
CA VAL A 636 24.64 17.31 -11.08
C VAL A 636 24.09 16.78 -9.75
N VAL A 637 22.78 16.50 -9.67
CA VAL A 637 22.12 15.92 -8.47
C VAL A 637 22.04 14.38 -8.53
N GLY A 638 22.64 13.72 -9.53
CA GLY A 638 22.69 12.26 -9.63
C GLY A 638 21.34 11.60 -9.98
N LEU A 639 20.37 12.37 -10.49
CA LEU A 639 19.10 11.84 -11.02
C LEU A 639 19.25 11.26 -12.43
N ARG A 640 20.37 11.55 -13.12
CA ARG A 640 20.81 10.87 -14.34
C ARG A 640 22.31 10.58 -14.30
N THR A 641 22.70 9.43 -14.84
CA THR A 641 24.10 8.98 -14.96
C THR A 641 24.80 9.46 -16.23
N GLU A 642 24.09 10.02 -17.21
CA GLU A 642 24.64 10.37 -18.53
C GLU A 642 24.27 11.80 -18.94
N MET A 643 25.23 12.53 -19.52
CA MET A 643 24.97 13.81 -20.17
C MET A 643 24.42 13.57 -21.59
N PRO A 644 23.21 14.08 -21.93
CA PRO A 644 22.68 13.94 -23.28
C PRO A 644 23.45 14.83 -24.27
N MET A 645 23.94 14.25 -25.37
CA MET A 645 24.68 14.99 -26.39
C MET A 645 23.83 16.11 -27.04
N PRO A 646 24.45 17.24 -27.43
CA PRO A 646 23.74 18.33 -28.11
C PRO A 646 23.23 17.87 -29.48
N PRO A 647 21.99 18.25 -29.88
CA PRO A 647 21.40 17.81 -31.13
C PRO A 647 22.13 18.40 -32.34
N ALA A 648 22.44 17.54 -33.33
CA ALA A 648 23.12 17.94 -34.55
C ALA A 648 22.34 19.04 -35.33
N PRO A 649 23.04 20.03 -35.92
CA PRO A 649 22.39 21.14 -36.61
C PRO A 649 21.62 20.64 -37.85
N ARG A 650 20.31 20.90 -37.89
CA ARG A 650 19.46 20.53 -39.02
C ARG A 650 19.80 21.37 -40.25
N ALA A 651 20.10 20.71 -41.37
CA ALA A 651 20.27 21.37 -42.66
C ALA A 651 18.99 22.13 -43.08
N PRO A 652 19.11 23.30 -43.73
CA PRO A 652 17.95 24.08 -44.15
C PRO A 652 17.17 23.35 -45.25
N ARG A 653 15.85 23.25 -45.08
CA ARG A 653 14.94 22.79 -46.15
C ARG A 653 14.75 23.90 -47.18
N THR A 654 14.93 23.57 -48.45
CA THR A 654 14.55 24.44 -49.57
C THR A 654 13.06 24.29 -49.88
N ASP A 655 12.36 25.42 -50.08
CA ASP A 655 10.94 25.43 -50.43
C ASP A 655 10.72 24.95 -51.87
N VAL A 656 9.83 23.98 -52.06
CA VAL A 656 9.41 23.51 -53.38
C VAL A 656 8.28 24.41 -53.91
N ARG A 657 8.57 25.17 -54.97
CA ARG A 657 7.56 25.73 -55.88
C ARG A 657 7.41 24.83 -57.12
N HIS A 658 6.40 25.09 -57.94
CA HIS A 658 5.66 24.08 -58.71
C HIS A 658 5.70 24.35 -60.24
N VAL A 659 5.69 23.27 -61.06
CA VAL A 659 5.46 23.24 -62.54
C VAL A 659 6.65 23.72 -63.43
N PRO A 660 6.93 23.19 -64.66
CA PRO A 660 6.46 21.98 -65.38
C PRO A 660 7.57 20.97 -65.81
N GLU A 661 7.21 20.01 -66.67
CA GLU A 661 8.02 18.96 -67.34
C GLU A 661 8.94 19.45 -68.48
N VAL A 662 10.06 18.74 -68.74
CA VAL A 662 10.73 18.52 -70.07
C VAL A 662 11.49 17.18 -70.04
N ASP A 663 11.60 16.48 -71.18
CA ASP A 663 12.27 15.18 -71.39
C ASP A 663 13.82 15.23 -71.59
N ALA A 664 14.41 14.03 -71.83
CA ALA A 664 15.64 13.69 -72.61
C ALA A 664 16.89 13.12 -71.88
N ASP A 665 17.04 11.78 -72.00
CA ASP A 665 18.13 11.03 -72.66
C ASP A 665 19.63 10.98 -72.21
N GLU A 666 20.25 9.84 -72.57
CA GLU A 666 21.69 9.45 -72.69
C GLU A 666 22.58 9.45 -71.41
N GLU A 667 23.18 8.31 -71.01
CA GLU A 667 24.51 7.77 -71.42
C GLU A 667 25.70 8.73 -71.14
N MET A 668 26.90 8.30 -70.69
CA MET A 668 27.67 7.12 -71.08
C MET A 668 28.90 6.85 -70.14
N ASN A 669 29.27 5.57 -69.94
CA ASN A 669 30.60 5.00 -69.58
C ASN A 669 31.65 5.75 -68.70
N ARG A 670 32.20 5.03 -67.71
CA ARG A 670 33.63 4.59 -67.67
C ARG A 670 33.97 3.59 -66.54
N THR A 671 34.65 2.50 -66.89
CA THR A 671 35.31 1.47 -66.04
C THR A 671 36.37 0.72 -66.88
N PRO A 672 37.17 -0.24 -66.34
CA PRO A 672 37.86 -0.36 -65.05
C PRO A 672 39.39 -0.16 -65.30
N PRO A 673 40.42 -0.88 -64.74
CA PRO A 673 40.57 -2.34 -64.45
C PRO A 673 41.04 -2.61 -62.97
N THR A 674 41.39 -3.80 -62.46
CA THR A 674 41.72 -5.17 -62.97
C THR A 674 41.03 -6.28 -62.14
N SER A 675 41.29 -7.55 -62.46
CA SER A 675 40.71 -8.79 -61.86
C SER A 675 41.86 -9.82 -61.60
N PRO A 676 41.67 -11.15 -61.37
CA PRO A 676 40.46 -11.95 -61.10
C PRO A 676 40.59 -13.04 -59.99
N SER A 677 39.45 -13.57 -59.52
CA SER A 677 39.27 -15.04 -59.34
C SER A 677 37.76 -15.39 -59.35
N SER A 678 37.36 -16.59 -59.82
CA SER A 678 35.94 -16.91 -60.06
C SER A 678 35.62 -18.40 -60.24
N ARG A 679 34.30 -18.74 -60.23
CA ARG A 679 33.61 -20.01 -60.63
C ARG A 679 33.52 -21.08 -59.53
N ARG A 680 32.44 -21.87 -59.36
CA ARG A 680 31.07 -22.00 -59.94
C ARG A 680 30.12 -22.34 -58.75
N GLY A 681 28.77 -22.27 -58.78
CA GLY A 681 27.84 -21.82 -59.82
C GLY A 681 26.94 -22.93 -60.43
N ARG A 682 25.79 -23.29 -59.80
CA ARG A 682 24.57 -23.82 -60.51
C ARG A 682 23.31 -24.03 -59.62
N ARG A 683 22.20 -23.41 -60.06
CA ARG A 683 20.80 -23.90 -60.19
C ARG A 683 20.10 -24.72 -59.07
N LYS A 684 18.95 -24.18 -58.64
CA LYS A 684 17.62 -24.81 -58.42
C LYS A 684 17.56 -26.31 -58.03
N PHE A 685 16.98 -26.58 -56.87
CA PHE A 685 15.81 -27.49 -56.76
C PHE A 685 14.91 -27.05 -55.59
N GLN A 686 13.72 -27.64 -55.49
CA GLN A 686 12.62 -27.27 -54.58
C GLN A 686 11.91 -28.57 -54.17
N ILE A 687 11.60 -28.77 -52.87
CA ILE A 687 10.51 -29.60 -52.28
C ILE A 687 10.80 -29.95 -50.80
N TYR A 688 9.85 -29.57 -49.92
CA TYR A 688 9.45 -30.15 -48.62
C TYR A 688 10.47 -30.78 -47.65
N GLY A 689 10.50 -30.27 -46.41
CA GLY A 689 11.09 -30.93 -45.23
C GLY A 689 10.74 -30.18 -43.93
N THR A 690 10.22 -30.89 -42.92
CA THR A 690 9.76 -30.32 -41.63
C THR A 690 10.89 -29.80 -40.74
N PRO A 691 10.76 -28.63 -40.09
CA PRO A 691 11.74 -28.17 -39.10
C PRO A 691 11.56 -28.84 -37.73
N GLY A 692 12.62 -29.43 -37.21
CA GLY A 692 12.78 -29.76 -35.79
C GLY A 692 13.91 -28.92 -35.20
N THR A 693 13.73 -28.40 -33.99
CA THR A 693 14.77 -27.68 -33.24
C THR A 693 15.77 -28.64 -32.60
N PRO A 694 17.01 -28.19 -32.34
CA PRO A 694 17.40 -27.99 -30.94
C PRO A 694 18.31 -26.77 -30.70
N MET A 695 18.31 -26.29 -29.44
CA MET A 695 19.29 -25.41 -28.74
C MET A 695 19.67 -24.06 -29.39
N LEU A 696 19.62 -22.88 -28.75
CA LEU A 696 19.84 -22.47 -27.35
C LEU A 696 21.32 -22.40 -26.95
N GLU A 697 21.98 -21.28 -27.27
CA GLU A 697 22.69 -20.41 -26.31
C GLU A 697 22.97 -19.02 -26.92
N ARG A 698 22.92 -17.97 -26.07
CA ARG A 698 23.74 -16.72 -26.01
C ARG A 698 24.07 -15.89 -27.27
N LEU A 699 24.22 -14.56 -27.24
CA LEU A 699 23.94 -13.48 -26.26
C LEU A 699 24.15 -12.13 -26.98
N LEU A 700 23.35 -11.09 -26.69
CA LEU A 700 23.56 -9.68 -27.11
C LEU A 700 23.54 -9.50 -28.66
N GLU A 701 23.32 -8.35 -29.30
CA GLU A 701 23.11 -6.92 -28.98
C GLU A 701 21.99 -6.46 -29.98
N GLU A 702 20.93 -5.76 -29.61
CA GLU A 702 20.65 -4.31 -29.79
C GLU A 702 19.15 -4.20 -30.19
N ASP A 703 18.40 -3.15 -29.79
CA ASP A 703 17.13 -2.70 -30.44
C ASP A 703 16.48 -1.47 -29.72
N GLU A 704 16.99 -0.27 -29.99
CA GLU A 704 16.25 1.02 -29.96
C GLU A 704 16.66 1.77 -31.25
N GLU A 705 15.82 2.49 -32.02
CA GLU A 705 14.44 2.98 -31.82
C GLU A 705 13.49 2.62 -33.01
N GLY A 706 12.28 3.21 -33.03
CA GLY A 706 11.21 3.00 -34.01
C GLY A 706 11.51 3.33 -35.50
N GLY A 707 10.55 3.26 -36.41
CA GLY A 707 9.08 3.24 -36.26
C GLY A 707 8.45 4.40 -37.04
N ASN A 708 7.53 4.11 -37.98
CA ASN A 708 6.64 5.10 -38.62
C ASN A 708 5.49 4.41 -39.36
N ASP A 709 4.25 4.83 -39.07
CA ASP A 709 3.06 4.56 -39.89
C ASP A 709 3.00 5.60 -41.05
N PRO A 710 2.11 5.46 -42.07
CA PRO A 710 0.67 5.74 -41.88
C PRO A 710 -0.29 4.55 -42.11
#